data_AF-A0A1G4M6X2-F1
#
_entry.id   AF-A0A1G4M6X2-F1
#
_cell.length_a   1.000
_cell.length_b   1.000
_cell.length_c   1.000
_cell.angle_alpha   90.00
_cell.angle_beta   90.00
_cell.angle_gamma   90.00
#
_symmetry.space_group_name_H-M   'P 1'
#
loop_
_entity.id
_entity.type
_entity.pdbx_description
1 polymer ?
#
loop_
_entity_poly.entity_id
_entity_poly.type
_entity_poly.pdbx_seq_one_letter_code
_entity_poly.pdbx_strand_id
1 'polypeptide(L)'
;MAGKKRSKSAIEERTGKRRKQEDELLAGGFFTKEQIQDIGDSTPLKNSWEDDEQDYELKPRSLAYTADVVEGLPIKINGKVERVLHEVSQVSTVSKDESEEESEGSQEEQESDSNDDTGEVADTEEAIIQLKEEIADLVEKLMEEADENISALTRLRKMAQSKNPNTCKFSMLALVPVFKSIIPGYRIRPLTEAEKKERVSKDVAKLRNFEETLVLNYKAYLDLLAKLAKTPNNASQKDISLGNLAANAATELATSASHFNFRADLLTILIRRICKPNPLSDPVFKKIIATLESLLNEDQEGNVSSEIVRILAKTLKTRKFLVDESVLNILLSLDVLQDYDPNTKTEEPTRIKLKKKNRVHLSKKERKVRKETKKIEEEMRSAEQSVSAEEREKNQSEILKTVLSLYLFILKINNSKLVGSVLEGLSKFGRMANFDLLGDFLEVMKEIIVSTELNDLSPTEMRKVLLCIVTAFSLVASQNYMKVSVDLSSFVDALYTILPMLSLDADIEFSHKSLRLADPLNNELAKPSVNVSTKAELLLKALDHVFFRSKSGSKLRAKAFAKRMYIVAENTPEKTTIAILKFLDKLMSRYPEIGGLYSTDDRIGNGVFHMNADIPSRSNAEAATVWENALLLKHYSPTVGKGVRALMEKSRDFTK
;
A
#
# COMPACT_ATOMS: atom_id res chain seq x y z
N MET A 1 29.45 -11.81 39.99
CA MET A 1 29.57 -13.27 39.79
C MET A 1 29.58 -14.00 41.14
N ALA A 2 29.06 -15.23 41.16
CA ALA A 2 29.08 -16.27 42.20
C ALA A 2 28.49 -16.06 43.62
N GLY A 3 28.59 -14.89 44.26
CA GLY A 3 28.25 -14.77 45.71
C GLY A 3 26.75 -14.69 46.07
N LYS A 4 25.94 -13.92 45.33
CA LYS A 4 24.52 -13.65 45.66
C LYS A 4 23.51 -14.72 45.21
N LYS A 5 23.92 -15.72 44.41
CA LYS A 5 23.03 -16.81 43.96
C LYS A 5 22.91 -17.96 44.96
N ARG A 6 23.93 -18.18 45.80
CA ARG A 6 23.91 -19.24 46.82
C ARG A 6 22.93 -18.97 47.96
N SER A 7 22.71 -17.70 48.33
CA SER A 7 21.78 -17.35 49.41
C SER A 7 20.31 -17.54 49.02
N LYS A 8 19.91 -17.19 47.79
CA LYS A 8 18.54 -17.44 47.30
C LYS A 8 18.20 -18.93 47.20
N SER A 9 19.14 -19.73 46.67
CA SER A 9 18.99 -21.19 46.59
C SER A 9 18.83 -21.84 47.97
N ALA A 10 19.58 -21.38 48.97
CA ALA A 10 19.47 -21.89 50.33
C ALA A 10 18.14 -21.49 51.01
N ILE A 11 17.60 -20.31 50.70
CA ILE A 11 16.30 -19.86 51.20
C ILE A 11 15.16 -20.67 50.55
N GLU A 12 15.22 -20.92 49.24
CA GLU A 12 14.24 -21.76 48.53
C GLU A 12 14.25 -23.22 48.98
N GLU A 13 15.43 -23.79 49.28
CA GLU A 13 15.53 -25.13 49.86
C GLU A 13 14.93 -25.20 51.27
N ARG A 14 15.11 -24.16 52.08
CA ARG A 14 14.61 -24.11 53.45
C ARG A 14 13.10 -23.93 53.50
N THR A 15 12.53 -23.12 52.61
CA THR A 15 11.07 -22.97 52.47
C THR A 15 10.42 -24.22 51.88
N GLY A 16 11.09 -24.90 50.93
CA GLY A 16 10.64 -26.18 50.39
C GLY A 16 10.63 -27.31 51.43
N LYS A 17 11.63 -27.38 52.30
CA LYS A 17 11.65 -28.34 53.43
C LYS A 17 10.57 -28.06 54.46
N ARG A 18 10.29 -26.78 54.76
CA ARG A 18 9.22 -26.41 55.70
C ARG A 18 7.84 -26.79 55.17
N ARG A 19 7.56 -26.56 53.88
CA ARG A 19 6.32 -27.01 53.24
C ARG A 19 6.15 -28.53 53.25
N LYS A 20 7.23 -29.29 53.01
CA LYS A 20 7.18 -30.75 53.09
C LYS A 20 6.88 -31.27 54.50
N GLN A 21 7.39 -30.62 55.54
CA GLN A 21 7.05 -30.94 56.93
C GLN A 21 5.60 -30.57 57.27
N GLU A 22 5.12 -29.42 56.81
CA GLU A 22 3.71 -29.01 56.96
C GLU A 22 2.76 -30.01 56.25
N ASP A 23 3.14 -30.52 55.07
CA ASP A 23 2.39 -31.57 54.34
C ASP A 23 2.47 -32.95 55.02
N GLU A 24 3.61 -33.33 55.61
CA GLU A 24 3.76 -34.58 56.38
C GLU A 24 2.92 -34.55 57.67
N LEU A 25 2.80 -33.39 58.32
CA LEU A 25 1.94 -33.20 59.50
C LEU A 25 0.44 -33.32 59.15
N LEU A 26 0.06 -32.97 57.92
CA LEU A 26 -1.30 -33.14 57.40
C LEU A 26 -1.62 -34.58 56.98
N ALA A 27 -0.60 -35.40 56.69
CA ALA A 27 -0.76 -36.80 56.31
C ALA A 27 -1.08 -37.73 57.51
N GLY A 28 -0.94 -37.25 58.75
CA GLY A 28 -1.17 -38.03 59.98
C GLY A 28 -2.62 -38.04 60.50
N GLY A 29 -3.61 -37.59 59.72
CA GLY A 29 -5.02 -37.52 60.12
C GLY A 29 -5.77 -38.86 60.09
N PHE A 30 -5.72 -39.58 61.20
CA PHE A 30 -6.76 -40.42 61.85
C PHE A 30 -7.90 -41.11 61.05
N PHE A 31 -7.71 -41.55 59.81
CA PHE A 31 -8.56 -42.57 59.19
C PHE A 31 -7.71 -43.55 58.37
N THR A 32 -7.20 -44.58 59.04
CA THR A 32 -6.47 -45.69 58.43
C THR A 32 -7.42 -46.82 57.99
N LYS A 33 -7.11 -47.33 56.81
CA LYS A 33 -7.93 -48.14 55.91
C LYS A 33 -7.86 -49.65 56.21
N GLU A 34 -7.71 -50.04 57.48
CA GLU A 34 -7.35 -51.41 57.88
C GLU A 34 -8.37 -52.13 58.78
N GLN A 35 -9.62 -51.68 58.84
CA GLN A 35 -10.69 -52.39 59.58
C GLN A 35 -11.80 -53.00 58.71
N ILE A 36 -11.57 -53.26 57.43
CA ILE A 36 -12.52 -54.05 56.61
C ILE A 36 -11.74 -54.99 55.69
N GLN A 37 -11.25 -56.09 56.26
CA GLN A 37 -10.92 -57.31 55.54
C GLN A 37 -11.40 -58.48 56.39
N ASP A 38 -12.70 -58.74 56.34
CA ASP A 38 -13.26 -60.09 56.36
C ASP A 38 -14.78 -59.99 56.18
N ILE A 39 -15.23 -60.30 54.96
CA ILE A 39 -16.39 -61.13 54.62
C ILE A 39 -16.56 -61.05 53.09
N GLY A 40 -16.53 -62.22 52.46
CA GLY A 40 -16.41 -62.41 51.03
C GLY A 40 -17.67 -62.14 50.20
N ASP A 41 -17.36 -61.77 48.95
CA ASP A 41 -17.98 -62.17 47.68
C ASP A 41 -19.52 -62.18 47.54
N SER A 42 -20.06 -61.08 47.03
CA SER A 42 -21.06 -61.10 45.97
C SER A 42 -21.08 -59.75 45.25
N THR A 43 -20.48 -59.66 44.06
CA THR A 43 -20.74 -58.55 43.14
C THR A 43 -22.19 -58.59 42.64
N PRO A 44 -22.85 -57.42 42.53
CA PRO A 44 -23.57 -57.17 41.28
C PRO A 44 -23.32 -55.76 40.71
N LEU A 45 -23.06 -55.78 39.40
CA LEU A 45 -23.39 -54.79 38.36
C LEU A 45 -23.37 -53.28 38.67
N LYS A 46 -22.46 -52.61 37.97
CA LYS A 46 -22.66 -51.41 37.14
C LYS A 46 -23.96 -50.63 37.43
N ASN A 47 -23.86 -49.55 38.20
CA ASN A 47 -24.77 -48.42 38.08
C ASN A 47 -24.03 -47.10 38.32
N SER A 48 -24.31 -46.15 37.43
CA SER A 48 -23.75 -44.81 37.38
C SER A 48 -24.21 -43.99 38.57
N TRP A 49 -23.29 -43.63 39.45
CA TRP A 49 -23.57 -42.70 40.55
C TRP A 49 -22.45 -41.67 40.78
N GLU A 50 -21.30 -41.82 40.11
CA GLU A 50 -20.16 -40.91 40.27
C GLU A 50 -19.93 -39.97 39.07
N ASP A 51 -20.67 -40.12 37.95
CA ASP A 51 -20.40 -39.38 36.70
C ASP A 51 -21.65 -38.71 36.08
N ASP A 52 -22.81 -38.76 36.77
CA ASP A 52 -24.02 -38.04 36.35
C ASP A 52 -24.29 -36.88 37.34
N GLU A 53 -24.24 -35.63 36.86
CA GLU A 53 -24.59 -34.43 37.63
C GLU A 53 -26.01 -34.58 38.21
N GLN A 54 -26.17 -34.49 39.53
CA GLN A 54 -27.45 -34.77 40.17
C GLN A 54 -28.48 -33.67 39.87
N ASP A 55 -29.75 -34.06 39.66
CA ASP A 55 -30.85 -33.19 39.22
C ASP A 55 -31.09 -31.92 40.06
N TYR A 56 -30.60 -31.88 41.31
CA TYR A 56 -30.70 -30.70 42.17
C TYR A 56 -29.65 -29.62 41.84
N GLU A 57 -28.61 -29.95 41.06
CA GLU A 57 -27.54 -29.02 40.64
C GLU A 57 -27.90 -28.25 39.35
N LEU A 58 -28.85 -28.78 38.56
CA LEU A 58 -29.33 -28.18 37.31
C LEU A 58 -30.41 -27.11 37.51
N LYS A 59 -30.92 -26.92 38.73
CA LYS A 59 -31.92 -25.89 39.04
C LYS A 59 -31.30 -24.75 39.85
N PRO A 60 -31.43 -23.48 39.41
CA PRO A 60 -30.96 -22.35 40.20
C PRO A 60 -31.76 -22.30 41.51
N ARG A 61 -31.05 -22.24 42.64
CA ARG A 61 -31.69 -22.08 43.96
C ARG A 61 -32.35 -20.71 44.04
N SER A 62 -33.68 -20.66 43.96
CA SER A 62 -34.45 -19.47 44.35
C SER A 62 -34.62 -19.47 45.86
N LEU A 63 -33.93 -18.58 46.55
CA LEU A 63 -34.32 -18.22 47.92
C LEU A 63 -35.59 -17.37 47.79
N ALA A 64 -36.71 -17.86 48.32
CA ALA A 64 -37.95 -17.11 48.37
C ALA A 64 -37.80 -15.97 49.39
N TYR A 65 -37.29 -14.83 48.93
CA TYR A 65 -37.34 -13.59 49.68
C TYR A 65 -38.69 -12.93 49.42
N THR A 66 -39.53 -12.83 50.46
CA THR A 66 -40.62 -11.88 50.48
C THR A 66 -40.04 -10.53 50.90
N ALA A 67 -39.85 -9.64 49.92
CA ALA A 67 -39.36 -8.25 49.99
C ALA A 67 -37.84 -8.00 49.77
N ASP A 68 -37.55 -6.97 48.98
CA ASP A 68 -36.21 -6.42 48.70
C ASP A 68 -35.67 -5.70 49.93
N VAL A 69 -34.87 -6.41 50.72
CA VAL A 69 -34.27 -5.92 51.97
C VAL A 69 -32.77 -6.13 51.89
N VAL A 70 -31.98 -5.07 52.14
CA VAL A 70 -30.51 -5.13 52.11
C VAL A 70 -29.99 -5.38 53.53
N GLU A 71 -29.16 -6.42 53.68
CA GLU A 71 -28.54 -6.78 54.96
C GLU A 71 -27.42 -5.80 55.34
N GLY A 72 -27.52 -5.19 56.52
CA GLY A 72 -26.46 -4.36 57.11
C GLY A 72 -25.44 -5.19 57.91
N LEU A 73 -24.29 -4.57 58.24
CA LEU A 73 -23.26 -5.23 59.06
C LEU A 73 -23.80 -5.59 60.47
N PRO A 74 -23.49 -6.77 61.03
CA PRO A 74 -23.99 -7.19 62.33
C PRO A 74 -23.45 -6.31 63.46
N ILE A 75 -24.33 -5.86 64.36
CA ILE A 75 -23.96 -5.03 65.51
C ILE A 75 -24.08 -5.89 66.78
N LYS A 76 -23.08 -5.82 67.67
CA LYS A 76 -23.13 -6.47 68.98
C LYS A 76 -23.89 -5.58 69.96
N ILE A 77 -25.05 -6.04 70.42
CA ILE A 77 -25.77 -5.43 71.53
C ILE A 77 -25.83 -6.47 72.66
N ASN A 78 -25.31 -6.13 73.83
CA ASN A 78 -25.30 -6.99 75.03
C ASN A 78 -24.74 -8.41 74.82
N GLY A 79 -23.64 -8.54 74.08
CA GLY A 79 -22.87 -9.78 73.97
C GLY A 79 -23.46 -10.86 73.04
N LYS A 80 -24.64 -10.63 72.43
CA LYS A 80 -25.15 -11.44 71.31
C LYS A 80 -25.11 -10.62 70.02
N VAL A 81 -24.80 -11.30 68.91
CA VAL A 81 -24.76 -10.71 67.56
C VAL A 81 -26.14 -10.87 66.95
N GLU A 82 -26.84 -9.78 66.69
CA GLU A 82 -28.12 -9.77 65.96
C GLU A 82 -27.94 -9.18 64.56
N ARG A 83 -28.69 -9.73 63.59
CA ARG A 83 -28.69 -9.29 62.18
C ARG A 83 -29.76 -8.21 62.00
N VAL A 84 -29.42 -7.11 61.33
CA VAL A 84 -30.34 -5.98 61.09
C VAL A 84 -30.63 -5.88 59.59
N LEU A 85 -31.91 -5.74 59.26
CA LEU A 85 -32.48 -5.74 57.91
C LEU A 85 -33.12 -4.36 57.61
N HIS A 86 -32.84 -3.75 56.44
CA HIS A 86 -33.41 -2.46 56.01
C HIS A 86 -34.24 -2.57 54.71
N GLU A 87 -35.47 -2.04 54.70
CA GLU A 87 -36.37 -2.00 53.53
C GLU A 87 -36.04 -0.82 52.58
N VAL A 88 -36.11 -1.04 51.27
CA VAL A 88 -35.87 -0.03 50.23
C VAL A 88 -37.19 0.60 49.76
N SER A 89 -37.35 1.93 49.90
CA SER A 89 -38.49 2.67 49.36
C SER A 89 -38.24 3.13 47.91
N GLN A 90 -39.12 2.71 46.98
CA GLN A 90 -39.14 3.18 45.60
C GLN A 90 -40.12 4.37 45.45
N VAL A 91 -39.67 5.48 44.88
CA VAL A 91 -40.53 6.59 44.43
C VAL A 91 -40.81 6.41 42.94
N SER A 92 -42.09 6.26 42.60
CA SER A 92 -42.63 6.06 41.25
C SER A 92 -42.94 7.39 40.55
N THR A 93 -42.34 7.60 39.37
CA THR A 93 -42.80 8.57 38.35
C THR A 93 -43.98 7.98 37.59
N VAL A 94 -45.09 8.72 37.55
CA VAL A 94 -46.28 8.41 36.73
C VAL A 94 -46.34 9.37 35.55
N SER A 95 -46.40 8.82 34.35
CA SER A 95 -46.72 9.46 33.08
C SER A 95 -48.21 9.73 32.94
N LYS A 96 -48.59 10.91 32.42
CA LYS A 96 -49.90 11.21 31.82
C LYS A 96 -49.70 12.15 30.63
N ASP A 97 -50.24 11.74 29.48
CA ASP A 97 -50.21 12.43 28.17
C ASP A 97 -51.38 13.42 27.99
N GLU A 98 -51.10 14.42 27.12
CA GLU A 98 -51.96 15.27 26.26
C GLU A 98 -53.05 16.18 26.93
N SER A 99 -53.32 17.45 26.57
CA SER A 99 -53.12 18.26 25.35
C SER A 99 -53.34 19.78 25.63
N GLU A 100 -52.66 20.63 24.85
CA GLU A 100 -52.93 22.03 24.42
C GLU A 100 -53.43 23.12 25.40
N GLU A 101 -52.66 24.20 25.56
CA GLU A 101 -53.06 25.60 25.25
C GLU A 101 -51.86 26.57 25.37
N GLU A 102 -51.82 27.59 24.49
CA GLU A 102 -50.80 28.63 24.36
C GLU A 102 -50.71 29.55 25.58
N SER A 103 -49.49 29.98 25.96
CA SER A 103 -49.20 31.40 26.28
C SER A 103 -47.72 31.63 26.57
N GLU A 104 -47.27 32.79 26.12
CA GLU A 104 -45.92 33.35 26.22
C GLU A 104 -45.44 33.51 27.67
N GLY A 105 -44.14 33.28 27.88
CA GLY A 105 -43.50 33.53 29.17
C GLY A 105 -42.02 33.18 29.16
N SER A 106 -41.19 34.14 28.79
CA SER A 106 -39.73 34.16 28.84
C SER A 106 -39.17 33.75 30.21
N GLN A 107 -38.36 32.68 30.24
CA GLN A 107 -37.33 32.48 31.26
C GLN A 107 -36.07 31.93 30.60
N GLU A 108 -35.08 32.81 30.46
CA GLU A 108 -33.68 32.49 30.21
C GLU A 108 -33.14 31.70 31.40
N GLU A 109 -32.85 30.41 31.21
CA GLU A 109 -31.91 29.72 32.10
C GLU A 109 -30.50 30.08 31.65
N GLN A 110 -29.85 30.86 32.50
CA GLN A 110 -28.43 31.18 32.46
C GLN A 110 -27.61 29.87 32.57
N GLU A 111 -27.23 29.27 31.44
CA GLU A 111 -25.99 28.53 31.39
C GLU A 111 -24.85 29.55 31.59
N SER A 112 -24.07 29.33 32.63
CA SER A 112 -22.86 30.08 32.95
C SER A 112 -21.81 29.87 31.86
N ASP A 113 -21.96 30.60 30.76
CA ASP A 113 -20.92 30.81 29.76
C ASP A 113 -19.97 31.88 30.32
N SER A 114 -19.23 31.50 31.37
CA SER A 114 -18.18 32.34 31.93
C SER A 114 -16.96 32.24 31.02
N ASN A 115 -16.89 33.18 30.08
CA ASN A 115 -15.68 33.82 29.57
C ASN A 115 -14.43 32.94 29.53
N ASP A 116 -14.20 32.30 28.38
CA ASP A 116 -12.84 32.08 27.89
C ASP A 116 -12.61 33.00 26.68
N ASP A 117 -12.93 34.28 26.87
CA ASP A 117 -12.40 35.40 26.09
C ASP A 117 -11.18 35.93 26.86
N THR A 118 -10.18 35.07 27.06
CA THR A 118 -8.85 35.54 27.42
C THR A 118 -8.17 36.00 26.15
N GLY A 119 -8.02 37.31 26.05
CA GLY A 119 -7.42 38.02 24.92
C GLY A 119 -6.06 37.47 24.51
N GLU A 120 -5.62 37.90 23.32
CA GLU A 120 -4.33 37.60 22.71
C GLU A 120 -3.19 37.56 23.75
N VAL A 121 -2.96 36.38 24.35
CA VAL A 121 -1.82 36.16 25.23
C VAL A 121 -0.63 36.20 24.30
N ALA A 122 0.15 37.27 24.41
CA ALA A 122 1.44 37.36 23.73
C ALA A 122 2.20 36.06 24.00
N ASP A 123 2.60 35.37 22.94
CA ASP A 123 3.42 34.16 22.99
C ASP A 123 4.78 34.49 23.65
N THR A 124 4.84 34.55 24.99
CA THR A 124 6.10 34.62 25.72
C THR A 124 6.76 33.24 25.70
N GLU A 125 8.09 33.19 25.71
CA GLU A 125 8.83 31.92 25.69
C GLU A 125 8.45 31.03 26.89
N GLU A 126 8.15 31.64 28.03
CA GLU A 126 7.69 30.97 29.26
C GLU A 126 6.30 30.34 29.09
N ALA A 127 5.35 31.04 28.44
CA ALA A 127 4.02 30.49 28.17
C ALA A 127 4.09 29.30 27.20
N ILE A 128 5.00 29.32 26.22
CA ILE A 128 5.21 28.18 25.31
C ILE A 128 5.74 26.96 26.06
N ILE A 129 6.60 27.16 27.07
CA ILE A 129 7.13 26.05 27.88
C ILE A 129 6.02 25.46 28.74
N GLN A 130 5.23 26.28 29.43
CA GLN A 130 4.10 25.83 30.24
C GLN A 130 3.08 25.06 29.39
N LEU A 131 2.73 25.57 28.20
CA LEU A 131 1.84 24.87 27.27
C LEU A 131 2.39 23.51 26.83
N LYS A 132 3.71 23.38 26.65
CA LYS A 132 4.34 22.10 26.31
C LYS A 132 4.30 21.12 27.48
N GLU A 133 4.52 21.60 28.70
CA GLU A 133 4.40 20.79 29.93
C GLU A 133 2.95 20.30 30.11
N GLU A 134 1.95 21.18 29.94
CA GLU A 134 0.54 20.78 30.00
C GLU A 134 0.17 19.73 28.93
N ILE A 135 0.67 19.90 27.70
CA ILE A 135 0.45 18.91 26.64
C ILE A 135 1.16 17.60 26.98
N ALA A 136 2.38 17.66 27.53
CA ALA A 136 3.14 16.47 27.93
C ALA A 136 2.41 15.68 29.02
N ASP A 137 1.90 16.35 30.06
CA ASP A 137 1.12 15.72 31.14
C ASP A 137 -0.13 15.01 30.61
N LEU A 138 -0.82 15.62 29.63
CA LEU A 138 -1.99 15.02 29.00
C LEU A 138 -1.63 13.83 28.12
N VAL A 139 -0.50 13.89 27.41
CA VAL A 139 0.00 12.78 26.61
C VAL A 139 0.44 11.63 27.50
N GLU A 140 1.16 11.88 28.59
CA GLU A 140 1.61 10.85 29.54
C GLU A 140 0.40 10.09 30.14
N LYS A 141 -0.61 10.82 30.61
CA LYS A 141 -1.86 10.23 31.13
C LYS A 141 -2.57 9.32 30.11
N LEU A 142 -2.53 9.70 28.83
CA LEU A 142 -3.13 8.89 27.75
C LEU A 142 -2.29 7.69 27.35
N MET A 143 -0.96 7.79 27.47
CA MET A 143 -0.03 6.72 27.14
C MET A 143 0.05 5.66 28.25
N GLU A 144 -0.18 6.03 29.51
CA GLU A 144 -0.26 5.11 30.64
C GLU A 144 -1.58 4.33 30.65
N GLU A 145 -2.71 5.04 30.69
CA GLU A 145 -4.06 4.44 30.78
C GLU A 145 -5.04 5.16 29.86
N ALA A 146 -5.13 4.69 28.61
CA ALA A 146 -6.01 5.28 27.61
C ALA A 146 -7.51 5.11 27.92
N ASP A 147 -7.90 4.04 28.62
CA ASP A 147 -9.30 3.68 28.87
C ASP A 147 -9.98 4.58 29.90
N GLU A 148 -9.25 5.07 30.90
CA GLU A 148 -9.81 5.92 31.97
C GLU A 148 -9.67 7.42 31.65
N ASN A 149 -8.64 7.81 30.88
CA ASN A 149 -8.31 9.20 30.61
C ASN A 149 -8.80 9.74 29.25
N ILE A 150 -9.89 9.18 28.70
CA ILE A 150 -10.43 9.55 27.38
C ILE A 150 -10.78 11.05 27.28
N SER A 151 -11.17 11.69 28.38
CA SER A 151 -11.48 13.12 28.43
C SER A 151 -10.25 13.99 28.08
N ALA A 152 -9.04 13.51 28.38
CA ALA A 152 -7.79 14.17 28.00
C ALA A 152 -7.60 14.20 26.48
N LEU A 153 -8.01 13.16 25.76
CA LEU A 153 -7.96 13.13 24.29
C LEU A 153 -8.89 14.20 23.70
N THR A 154 -10.10 14.33 24.24
CA THR A 154 -11.05 15.37 23.84
C THR A 154 -10.51 16.77 24.14
N ARG A 155 -9.83 16.96 25.29
CA ARG A 155 -9.17 18.22 25.65
C ARG A 155 -8.04 18.56 24.68
N LEU A 156 -7.12 17.62 24.40
CA LEU A 156 -6.03 17.81 23.43
C LEU A 156 -6.55 18.19 22.04
N ARG A 157 -7.63 17.54 21.59
CA ARG A 157 -8.29 17.86 20.32
C ARG A 157 -8.92 19.25 20.33
N LYS A 158 -9.55 19.69 21.43
CA LYS A 158 -10.07 21.07 21.57
C LYS A 158 -8.93 22.09 21.54
N MET A 159 -7.79 21.80 22.19
CA MET A 159 -6.60 22.65 22.12
C MET A 159 -6.05 22.76 20.69
N ALA A 160 -6.15 21.69 19.89
CA ALA A 160 -5.79 21.73 18.47
C ALA A 160 -6.69 22.66 17.64
N GLN A 161 -7.95 22.88 18.06
CA GLN A 161 -8.91 23.76 17.39
C GLN A 161 -8.79 25.23 17.82
N SER A 162 -7.95 25.54 18.80
CA SER A 162 -7.79 26.90 19.30
C SER A 162 -7.27 27.86 18.23
N LYS A 163 -7.64 29.15 18.34
CA LYS A 163 -7.18 30.21 17.42
C LYS A 163 -5.68 30.47 17.53
N ASN A 164 -5.08 30.14 18.67
CA ASN A 164 -3.67 30.31 18.95
C ASN A 164 -2.83 29.33 18.07
N PRO A 165 -1.92 29.83 17.22
CA PRO A 165 -1.17 28.97 16.30
C PRO A 165 -0.23 27.99 16.99
N ASN A 166 0.38 28.39 18.10
CA ASN A 166 1.35 27.56 18.83
C ASN A 166 0.68 26.38 19.54
N THR A 167 -0.42 26.63 20.26
CA THR A 167 -1.23 25.56 20.87
C THR A 167 -1.75 24.62 19.79
N CYS A 168 -2.28 25.14 18.68
CA CYS A 168 -2.72 24.34 17.54
C CYS A 168 -1.61 23.44 17.00
N LYS A 169 -0.42 24.01 16.75
CA LYS A 169 0.75 23.31 16.22
C LYS A 169 1.24 22.21 17.15
N PHE A 170 1.46 22.52 18.43
CA PHE A 170 2.05 21.57 19.37
C PHE A 170 1.08 20.44 19.71
N SER A 171 -0.20 20.74 19.96
CA SER A 171 -1.19 19.71 20.28
C SER A 171 -1.47 18.81 19.07
N MET A 172 -1.53 19.37 17.85
CA MET A 172 -1.72 18.58 16.63
C MET A 172 -0.57 17.57 16.42
N LEU A 173 0.68 18.00 16.58
CA LEU A 173 1.82 17.09 16.44
C LEU A 173 1.91 16.08 17.59
N ALA A 174 1.57 16.48 18.82
CA ALA A 174 1.55 15.59 19.98
C ALA A 174 0.48 14.48 19.86
N LEU A 175 -0.63 14.75 19.17
CA LEU A 175 -1.67 13.75 18.91
C LEU A 175 -1.22 12.62 17.97
N VAL A 176 -0.21 12.84 17.12
CA VAL A 176 0.25 11.81 16.17
C VAL A 176 0.84 10.58 16.86
N PRO A 177 1.83 10.70 17.77
CA PRO A 177 2.31 9.57 18.57
C PRO A 177 1.23 8.91 19.42
N VAL A 178 0.31 9.70 19.99
CA VAL A 178 -0.81 9.20 20.80
C VAL A 178 -1.73 8.31 19.96
N PHE A 179 -2.11 8.75 18.76
CA PHE A 179 -2.91 7.90 17.88
C PHE A 179 -2.14 6.66 17.42
N LYS A 180 -0.82 6.74 17.22
CA LYS A 180 0.00 5.58 16.85
C LYS A 180 0.03 4.49 17.92
N SER A 181 -0.03 4.85 19.19
CA SER A 181 -0.01 3.88 20.31
C SER A 181 -1.40 3.36 20.66
N ILE A 182 -2.44 4.21 20.56
CA ILE A 182 -3.79 3.89 21.01
C ILE A 182 -4.63 3.19 19.94
N ILE A 183 -4.36 3.42 18.64
CA ILE A 183 -5.18 2.84 17.56
C ILE A 183 -5.11 1.30 17.60
N PRO A 184 -6.25 0.60 17.71
CA PRO A 184 -6.28 -0.85 17.62
C PRO A 184 -6.04 -1.32 16.17
N GLY A 185 -5.51 -2.53 16.04
CA GLY A 185 -5.29 -3.18 14.74
C GLY A 185 -6.56 -3.70 14.03
N TYR A 186 -7.75 -3.43 14.58
CA TYR A 186 -9.03 -3.84 14.01
C TYR A 186 -9.93 -2.63 13.75
N ARG A 187 -10.93 -2.81 12.86
CA ARG A 187 -11.89 -1.76 12.51
C ARG A 187 -13.03 -1.75 13.53
N ILE A 188 -13.30 -0.59 14.09
CA ILE A 188 -14.38 -0.38 15.06
C ILE A 188 -15.69 -0.20 14.29
N ARG A 189 -16.68 -1.06 14.54
CA ARG A 189 -18.01 -0.96 13.90
C ARG A 189 -18.93 -0.09 14.76
N PRO A 190 -19.76 0.79 14.17
CA PRO A 190 -20.82 1.47 14.93
C PRO A 190 -21.86 0.46 15.42
N LEU A 191 -22.20 0.53 16.71
CA LEU A 191 -23.24 -0.28 17.35
C LEU A 191 -24.63 0.10 16.81
N THR A 192 -25.49 -0.90 16.64
CA THR A 192 -26.90 -0.69 16.28
C THR A 192 -27.72 -0.18 17.47
N GLU A 193 -28.85 0.46 17.21
CA GLU A 193 -29.72 1.00 18.29
C GLU A 193 -30.24 -0.08 19.24
N ALA A 194 -30.38 -1.33 18.76
CA ALA A 194 -30.75 -2.48 19.58
C ALA A 194 -29.61 -2.88 20.54
N GLU A 195 -28.37 -2.94 20.05
CA GLU A 195 -27.18 -3.28 20.84
C GLU A 195 -26.79 -2.19 21.84
N LYS A 196 -27.12 -0.92 21.55
CA LYS A 196 -26.95 0.21 22.48
C LYS A 196 -27.92 0.15 23.66
N LYS A 197 -29.12 -0.42 23.47
CA LYS A 197 -30.16 -0.56 24.51
C LYS A 197 -29.96 -1.80 25.39
N GLU A 198 -29.13 -2.75 24.96
CA GLU A 198 -28.83 -3.96 25.71
C GLU A 198 -28.04 -3.62 27.00
N ARG A 199 -28.36 -4.28 28.11
CA ARG A 199 -27.63 -4.12 29.37
C ARG A 199 -26.36 -4.96 29.35
N VAL A 200 -25.21 -4.30 29.43
CA VAL A 200 -23.91 -4.96 29.33
C VAL A 200 -23.14 -4.82 30.64
N SER A 201 -22.16 -5.70 30.87
CA SER A 201 -21.26 -5.60 32.01
C SER A 201 -20.49 -4.28 32.00
N LYS A 202 -20.06 -3.83 33.19
CA LYS A 202 -19.35 -2.56 33.36
C LYS A 202 -18.11 -2.45 32.47
N ASP A 203 -17.35 -3.53 32.33
CA ASP A 203 -16.12 -3.54 31.53
C ASP A 203 -16.39 -3.39 30.03
N VAL A 204 -17.46 -4.02 29.53
CA VAL A 204 -17.86 -3.87 28.12
C VAL A 204 -18.44 -2.48 27.88
N ALA A 205 -19.16 -1.90 28.84
CA ALA A 205 -19.63 -0.52 28.74
C ALA A 205 -18.45 0.48 28.68
N LYS A 206 -17.40 0.29 29.49
CA LYS A 206 -16.17 1.11 29.44
C LYS A 206 -15.50 1.03 28.06
N LEU A 207 -15.31 -0.19 27.54
CA LEU A 207 -14.69 -0.41 26.23
C LEU A 207 -15.51 0.22 25.10
N ARG A 208 -16.85 0.07 25.11
CA ARG A 208 -17.72 0.71 24.12
C ARG A 208 -17.60 2.24 24.13
N ASN A 209 -17.60 2.84 25.32
CA ASN A 209 -17.44 4.29 25.48
C ASN A 209 -16.06 4.76 24.99
N PHE A 210 -15.01 3.98 25.27
CA PHE A 210 -13.66 4.22 24.76
C PHE A 210 -13.61 4.21 23.24
N GLU A 211 -14.10 3.14 22.61
CA GLU A 211 -14.11 2.99 21.16
C GLU A 211 -14.94 4.09 20.46
N GLU A 212 -16.14 4.40 20.96
CA GLU A 212 -16.99 5.45 20.38
C GLU A 212 -16.31 6.82 20.48
N THR A 213 -15.73 7.15 21.63
CA THR A 213 -15.07 8.45 21.83
C THR A 213 -13.77 8.57 21.04
N LEU A 214 -12.99 7.49 20.92
CA LEU A 214 -11.79 7.43 20.11
C LEU A 214 -12.11 7.69 18.64
N VAL A 215 -13.13 7.02 18.10
CA VAL A 215 -13.54 7.17 16.70
C VAL A 215 -14.08 8.58 16.43
N LEU A 216 -14.86 9.15 17.35
CA LEU A 216 -15.36 10.53 17.24
C LEU A 216 -14.23 11.56 17.25
N ASN A 217 -13.28 11.43 18.19
CA ASN A 217 -12.14 12.34 18.28
C ASN A 217 -11.20 12.19 17.09
N TYR A 218 -10.98 10.95 16.61
CA TYR A 218 -10.17 10.70 15.43
C TYR A 218 -10.78 11.32 14.17
N LYS A 219 -12.10 11.17 13.96
CA LYS A 219 -12.81 11.82 12.85
C LYS A 219 -12.66 13.35 12.90
N ALA A 220 -12.92 13.94 14.06
CA ALA A 220 -12.82 15.39 14.24
C ALA A 220 -11.37 15.90 14.07
N TYR A 221 -10.38 15.09 14.42
CA TYR A 221 -8.97 15.38 14.19
C TYR A 221 -8.61 15.32 12.70
N LEU A 222 -9.07 14.31 11.97
CA LEU A 222 -8.90 14.24 10.51
C LEU A 222 -9.59 15.41 9.79
N ASP A 223 -10.78 15.81 10.23
CA ASP A 223 -11.50 16.98 9.69
C ASP A 223 -10.70 18.28 9.92
N LEU A 224 -10.05 18.42 11.07
CA LEU A 224 -9.14 19.53 11.35
C LEU A 224 -7.92 19.51 10.43
N LEU A 225 -7.26 18.35 10.27
CA LEU A 225 -6.14 18.20 9.35
C LEU A 225 -6.55 18.53 7.91
N ALA A 226 -7.74 18.10 7.48
CA ALA A 226 -8.28 18.39 6.16
C ALA A 226 -8.51 19.89 5.94
N LYS A 227 -9.01 20.60 6.95
CA LYS A 227 -9.19 22.07 6.91
C LYS A 227 -7.85 22.79 6.82
N LEU A 228 -6.88 22.45 7.67
CA LEU A 228 -5.55 23.07 7.69
C LEU A 228 -4.73 22.77 6.42
N ALA A 229 -4.84 21.55 5.87
CA ALA A 229 -4.11 21.16 4.67
C ALA A 229 -4.63 21.85 3.38
N LYS A 230 -5.88 22.35 3.41
CA LYS A 230 -6.54 23.03 2.27
C LYS A 230 -6.13 24.50 2.11
N THR A 231 -5.25 25.02 2.97
CA THR A 231 -4.81 26.43 2.90
C THR A 231 -4.25 26.79 1.52
N PRO A 232 -4.74 27.87 0.89
CA PRO A 232 -4.25 28.33 -0.40
C PRO A 232 -2.86 28.96 -0.25
N ASN A 233 -2.10 29.01 -1.34
CA ASN A 233 -0.73 29.54 -1.33
C ASN A 233 -0.68 31.06 -1.04
N ASN A 234 -1.81 31.78 -1.14
CA ASN A 234 -1.92 33.21 -0.83
C ASN A 234 -2.24 33.50 0.65
N ALA A 235 -2.32 32.45 1.50
CA ALA A 235 -2.59 32.60 2.92
C ALA A 235 -1.38 33.17 3.68
N SER A 236 -1.58 33.48 4.97
CA SER A 236 -0.48 33.95 5.82
C SER A 236 0.63 32.90 5.92
N GLN A 237 1.88 33.34 6.09
CA GLN A 237 3.03 32.44 6.26
C GLN A 237 2.82 31.46 7.42
N LYS A 238 2.10 31.90 8.47
CA LYS A 238 1.73 31.07 9.62
C LYS A 238 0.80 29.93 9.21
N ASP A 239 -0.25 30.22 8.44
CA ASP A 239 -1.22 29.21 7.97
C ASP A 239 -0.61 28.22 6.98
N ILE A 240 0.31 28.69 6.14
CA ILE A 240 1.08 27.82 5.23
C ILE A 240 1.95 26.84 6.05
N SER A 241 2.59 27.34 7.10
CA SER A 241 3.40 26.49 8.00
C SER A 241 2.53 25.46 8.73
N LEU A 242 1.34 25.84 9.21
CA LEU A 242 0.38 24.92 9.82
C LEU A 242 -0.12 23.87 8.82
N GLY A 243 -0.42 24.26 7.59
CA GLY A 243 -0.82 23.34 6.53
C GLY A 243 0.27 22.31 6.17
N ASN A 244 1.54 22.72 6.18
CA ASN A 244 2.67 21.82 5.95
C ASN A 244 2.86 20.84 7.12
N LEU A 245 2.67 21.30 8.36
CA LEU A 245 2.73 20.45 9.54
C LEU A 245 1.55 19.47 9.61
N ALA A 246 0.34 19.92 9.24
CA ALA A 246 -0.83 19.06 9.13
C ALA A 246 -0.64 17.97 8.07
N ALA A 247 -0.04 18.30 6.92
CA ALA A 247 0.32 17.32 5.90
C ALA A 247 1.36 16.31 6.41
N ASN A 248 2.39 16.75 7.13
CA ASN A 248 3.38 15.85 7.75
C ASN A 248 2.71 14.92 8.80
N ALA A 249 1.84 15.46 9.64
CA ALA A 249 1.08 14.67 10.61
C ALA A 249 0.21 13.61 9.92
N ALA A 250 -0.47 13.97 8.83
CA ALA A 250 -1.24 13.03 8.02
C ALA A 250 -0.36 11.95 7.38
N THR A 251 0.83 12.30 6.86
CA THR A 251 1.76 11.30 6.30
C THR A 251 2.26 10.32 7.35
N GLU A 252 2.57 10.81 8.55
CA GLU A 252 3.03 9.96 9.64
C GLU A 252 1.93 9.02 10.14
N LEU A 253 0.67 9.48 10.17
CA LEU A 253 -0.46 8.63 10.51
C LEU A 253 -0.79 7.61 9.41
N ALA A 254 -0.61 7.96 8.14
CA ALA A 254 -0.85 7.04 7.02
C ALA A 254 -0.04 5.74 7.13
N THR A 255 1.18 5.82 7.65
CA THR A 255 2.08 4.68 7.80
C THR A 255 1.62 3.67 8.86
N SER A 256 0.88 4.11 9.88
CA SER A 256 0.44 3.24 10.99
C SER A 256 -1.05 2.93 10.98
N ALA A 257 -1.88 3.86 10.50
CA ALA A 257 -3.34 3.81 10.62
C ALA A 257 -4.04 3.49 9.29
N SER A 258 -3.34 2.88 8.32
CA SER A 258 -3.88 2.53 6.99
C SER A 258 -5.08 1.57 7.06
N HIS A 259 -5.12 0.69 8.07
CA HIS A 259 -6.18 -0.30 8.29
C HIS A 259 -7.37 0.23 9.09
N PHE A 260 -7.19 1.36 9.79
CA PHE A 260 -8.17 1.88 10.75
C PHE A 260 -9.35 2.60 10.06
N ASN A 261 -10.38 2.91 10.84
CA ASN A 261 -11.56 3.65 10.37
C ASN A 261 -11.18 5.01 9.73
N PHE A 262 -12.00 5.49 8.79
CA PHE A 262 -11.79 6.77 8.07
C PHE A 262 -10.49 6.89 7.26
N ARG A 263 -9.89 5.75 6.85
CA ARG A 263 -8.73 5.72 5.94
C ARG A 263 -8.94 6.53 4.64
N ALA A 264 -10.15 6.52 4.07
CA ALA A 264 -10.47 7.28 2.86
C ALA A 264 -10.28 8.79 3.06
N ASP A 265 -10.68 9.34 4.21
CA ASP A 265 -10.52 10.76 4.50
C ASP A 265 -9.04 11.12 4.64
N LEU A 266 -8.27 10.32 5.38
CA LEU A 266 -6.83 10.47 5.51
C LEU A 266 -6.13 10.45 4.14
N LEU A 267 -6.45 9.48 3.29
CA LEU A 267 -5.90 9.37 1.93
C LEU A 267 -6.33 10.54 1.05
N THR A 268 -7.56 11.05 1.19
CA THR A 268 -8.00 12.23 0.41
C THR A 268 -7.20 13.48 0.73
N ILE A 269 -6.77 13.67 1.98
CA ILE A 269 -5.94 14.81 2.39
C ILE A 269 -4.60 14.76 1.65
N LEU A 270 -3.94 13.60 1.68
CA LEU A 270 -2.63 13.38 1.04
C LEU A 270 -2.71 13.53 -0.49
N ILE A 271 -3.68 12.87 -1.13
CA ILE A 271 -3.83 12.88 -2.59
C ILE A 271 -4.19 14.29 -3.09
N ARG A 272 -5.09 15.01 -2.40
CA ARG A 272 -5.44 16.39 -2.79
C ARG A 272 -4.24 17.35 -2.67
N ARG A 273 -3.32 17.10 -1.74
CA ARG A 273 -2.10 17.89 -1.58
C ARG A 273 -1.10 17.61 -2.69
N ILE A 274 -0.90 16.34 -3.06
CA ILE A 274 -0.02 15.93 -4.16
C ILE A 274 -0.52 16.45 -5.51
N CYS A 275 -1.82 16.40 -5.76
CA CYS A 275 -2.42 16.86 -7.03
C CYS A 275 -2.49 18.40 -7.17
N LYS A 276 -1.58 19.14 -6.55
CA LYS A 276 -1.37 20.58 -6.78
C LYS A 276 -0.49 20.79 -8.02
N PRO A 277 -0.73 21.84 -8.83
CA PRO A 277 0.02 22.07 -10.07
C PRO A 277 1.50 22.42 -9.85
N ASN A 278 1.86 22.97 -8.68
CA ASN A 278 3.22 23.37 -8.36
C ASN A 278 3.81 22.48 -7.25
N PRO A 279 4.53 21.39 -7.60
CA PRO A 279 5.13 20.48 -6.62
C PRO A 279 6.38 21.06 -5.94
N LEU A 280 7.12 21.94 -6.62
CA LEU A 280 8.39 22.51 -6.14
C LEU A 280 8.24 23.40 -4.89
N SER A 281 7.05 23.99 -4.68
CA SER A 281 6.79 24.85 -3.52
C SER A 281 6.53 24.06 -2.22
N ASP A 282 6.23 22.77 -2.32
CA ASP A 282 5.80 21.95 -1.18
C ASP A 282 6.92 21.02 -0.71
N PRO A 283 7.55 21.26 0.45
CA PRO A 283 8.65 20.42 0.96
C PRO A 283 8.17 19.01 1.36
N VAL A 284 6.87 18.84 1.61
CA VAL A 284 6.23 17.60 2.04
C VAL A 284 5.94 16.67 0.85
N PHE A 285 5.91 17.19 -0.38
CA PHE A 285 5.50 16.47 -1.60
C PHE A 285 6.25 15.13 -1.78
N LYS A 286 7.58 15.15 -1.69
CA LYS A 286 8.42 13.95 -1.84
C LYS A 286 8.18 12.92 -0.74
N LYS A 287 7.91 13.38 0.49
CA LYS A 287 7.61 12.49 1.62
C LYS A 287 6.27 11.78 1.40
N ILE A 288 5.24 12.51 0.96
CA ILE A 288 3.91 11.91 0.70
C ILE A 288 4.01 10.84 -0.39
N ILE A 289 4.74 11.12 -1.48
CA ILE A 289 4.96 10.14 -2.56
C ILE A 289 5.59 8.86 -2.00
N ALA A 290 6.69 8.99 -1.25
CA ALA A 290 7.37 7.84 -0.66
C ALA A 290 6.46 7.03 0.29
N THR A 291 5.61 7.71 1.08
CA THR A 291 4.64 7.03 1.96
C THR A 291 3.52 6.33 1.19
N LEU A 292 3.09 6.89 0.05
CA LEU A 292 2.08 6.23 -0.79
C LEU A 292 2.69 5.03 -1.53
N GLU A 293 3.93 5.16 -2.02
CA GLU A 293 4.66 4.04 -2.62
C GLU A 293 4.90 2.91 -1.62
N SER A 294 5.27 3.21 -0.37
CA SER A 294 5.43 2.17 0.66
C SER A 294 4.10 1.47 0.96
N LEU A 295 3.02 2.24 1.08
CA LEU A 295 1.69 1.70 1.37
C LEU A 295 1.18 0.80 0.22
N LEU A 296 1.43 1.16 -1.05
CA LEU A 296 1.06 0.33 -2.20
C LEU A 296 1.90 -0.94 -2.34
N ASN A 297 3.11 -0.97 -1.79
CA ASN A 297 3.97 -2.17 -1.74
C ASN A 297 3.63 -3.08 -0.55
N GLU A 298 3.21 -2.53 0.59
CA GLU A 298 2.86 -3.31 1.79
C GLU A 298 1.50 -4.01 1.69
N ASP A 299 0.59 -3.49 0.84
CA ASP A 299 -0.79 -3.98 0.69
C ASP A 299 -0.87 -5.28 -0.12
N GLN A 300 -1.03 -6.42 0.57
CA GLN A 300 -1.17 -7.74 -0.05
C GLN A 300 -2.61 -8.06 -0.48
N GLU A 301 -3.63 -7.51 0.18
CA GLU A 301 -5.05 -7.81 -0.12
C GLU A 301 -5.63 -6.88 -1.18
N GLY A 302 -5.03 -5.70 -1.37
CA GLY A 302 -5.48 -4.73 -2.35
C GLY A 302 -6.56 -3.78 -1.84
N ASN A 303 -6.92 -3.87 -0.57
CA ASN A 303 -8.00 -3.08 0.03
C ASN A 303 -7.61 -1.59 0.10
N VAL A 304 -6.36 -1.27 0.42
CA VAL A 304 -5.87 0.11 0.54
C VAL A 304 -5.52 0.71 -0.81
N SER A 305 -4.87 -0.07 -1.66
CA SER A 305 -4.56 0.30 -3.03
C SER A 305 -5.81 0.59 -3.87
N SER A 306 -6.90 -0.20 -3.75
CA SER A 306 -8.17 0.08 -4.44
C SER A 306 -8.76 1.45 -4.08
N GLU A 307 -8.72 1.83 -2.80
CA GLU A 307 -9.18 3.15 -2.37
C GLU A 307 -8.28 4.28 -2.84
N ILE A 308 -6.95 4.12 -2.75
CA ILE A 308 -5.98 5.11 -3.24
C ILE A 308 -6.22 5.39 -4.72
N VAL A 309 -6.28 4.35 -5.54
CA VAL A 309 -6.49 4.47 -6.99
C VAL A 309 -7.83 5.14 -7.29
N ARG A 310 -8.90 4.78 -6.56
CA ARG A 310 -10.23 5.39 -6.73
C ARG A 310 -10.24 6.88 -6.40
N ILE A 311 -9.61 7.29 -5.29
CA ILE A 311 -9.51 8.69 -4.88
C ILE A 311 -8.61 9.48 -5.85
N LEU A 312 -7.48 8.90 -6.25
CA LEU A 312 -6.56 9.47 -7.23
C LEU A 312 -7.26 9.68 -8.58
N ALA A 313 -8.01 8.69 -9.07
CA ALA A 313 -8.75 8.80 -10.32
C ALA A 313 -9.81 9.91 -10.29
N LYS A 314 -10.55 10.04 -9.19
CA LYS A 314 -11.54 11.11 -9.03
C LYS A 314 -10.87 12.49 -8.98
N THR A 315 -9.78 12.62 -8.23
CA THR A 315 -9.07 13.90 -8.07
C THR A 315 -8.34 14.34 -9.33
N LEU A 316 -7.77 13.43 -10.12
CA LEU A 316 -7.16 13.76 -11.41
C LEU A 316 -8.20 14.26 -12.43
N LYS A 317 -9.38 13.61 -12.46
CA LYS A 317 -10.50 14.03 -13.33
C LYS A 317 -11.01 15.42 -12.97
N THR A 318 -11.21 15.73 -11.69
CA THR A 318 -11.66 17.07 -11.27
C THR A 318 -10.63 18.17 -11.56
N ARG A 319 -9.33 17.83 -11.51
CA ARG A 319 -8.22 18.75 -11.80
C ARG A 319 -7.86 18.85 -13.29
N LYS A 320 -8.59 18.17 -14.19
CA LYS A 320 -8.30 18.12 -15.63
C LYS A 320 -6.84 17.75 -15.94
N PHE A 321 -6.24 16.86 -15.13
CA PHE A 321 -4.90 16.31 -15.36
C PHE A 321 -3.76 17.34 -15.43
N LEU A 322 -3.89 18.49 -14.75
CA LEU A 322 -2.82 19.45 -14.52
C LEU A 322 -1.96 19.02 -13.32
N VAL A 323 -1.24 17.91 -13.48
CA VAL A 323 -0.49 17.27 -12.40
C VAL A 323 0.94 16.91 -12.88
N ASP A 324 1.85 16.78 -11.93
CA ASP A 324 3.23 16.35 -12.19
C ASP A 324 3.31 14.85 -12.51
N GLU A 325 4.32 14.46 -13.29
CA GLU A 325 4.56 13.07 -13.71
C GLU A 325 4.74 12.13 -12.51
N SER A 326 5.39 12.62 -11.45
CA SER A 326 5.69 11.85 -10.24
C SER A 326 4.45 11.24 -9.58
N VAL A 327 3.28 11.87 -9.75
CA VAL A 327 2.02 11.40 -9.15
C VAL A 327 1.48 10.15 -9.84
N LEU A 328 1.65 10.06 -11.16
CA LEU A 328 1.30 8.86 -11.91
C LEU A 328 2.30 7.73 -11.68
N ASN A 329 3.56 8.06 -11.42
CA ASN A 329 4.59 7.07 -11.13
C ASN A 329 4.32 6.28 -9.84
N ILE A 330 3.55 6.86 -8.90
CA ILE A 330 3.05 6.13 -7.72
C ILE A 330 2.30 4.86 -8.15
N LEU A 331 1.51 4.92 -9.22
CA LEU A 331 0.76 3.76 -9.71
C LEU A 331 1.68 2.63 -10.21
N LEU A 332 2.93 2.93 -10.59
CA LEU A 332 3.90 1.89 -10.99
C LEU A 332 4.33 1.01 -9.80
N SER A 333 4.20 1.50 -8.57
CA SER A 333 4.52 0.76 -7.33
C SER A 333 3.42 -0.21 -6.89
N LEU A 334 2.34 -0.37 -7.66
CA LEU A 334 1.29 -1.34 -7.36
C LEU A 334 1.81 -2.78 -7.46
N ASP A 335 2.05 -3.40 -6.29
CA ASP A 335 2.51 -4.80 -6.20
C ASP A 335 1.35 -5.81 -6.26
N VAL A 336 0.14 -5.37 -5.93
CA VAL A 336 -1.10 -6.17 -6.08
C VAL A 336 -1.31 -6.66 -7.52
N LEU A 337 -0.74 -5.93 -8.49
CA LEU A 337 -0.82 -6.21 -9.91
C LEU A 337 0.35 -7.07 -10.42
N GLN A 338 1.31 -7.45 -9.59
CA GLN A 338 2.36 -8.38 -10.00
C GLN A 338 1.87 -9.83 -9.88
N ASP A 339 2.35 -10.71 -10.77
CA ASP A 339 1.96 -12.12 -10.85
C ASP A 339 2.16 -12.79 -9.48
N TYR A 340 1.04 -12.97 -8.78
CA TYR A 340 1.01 -13.64 -7.48
C TYR A 340 0.98 -15.14 -7.73
N ASP A 341 2.04 -15.84 -7.33
CA ASP A 341 2.05 -17.29 -7.25
C ASP A 341 1.54 -17.70 -5.85
N PRO A 342 0.26 -18.08 -5.66
CA PRO A 342 -0.26 -18.58 -4.38
C PRO A 342 0.46 -19.84 -3.90
N ASN A 343 1.23 -20.47 -4.78
CA ASN A 343 1.98 -21.70 -4.55
C ASN A 343 3.48 -21.46 -4.31
N THR A 344 3.94 -20.21 -4.33
CA THR A 344 5.24 -19.91 -3.70
C THR A 344 5.04 -20.15 -2.22
N LYS A 345 5.55 -21.29 -1.75
CA LYS A 345 5.71 -21.59 -0.34
C LYS A 345 6.64 -20.51 0.23
N THR A 346 6.08 -19.35 0.58
CA THR A 346 6.68 -18.51 1.62
C THR A 346 6.92 -19.47 2.76
N GLU A 347 8.20 -19.69 3.06
CA GLU A 347 8.64 -20.69 4.02
C GLU A 347 7.75 -20.53 5.25
N GLU A 348 6.90 -21.54 5.52
CA GLU A 348 6.11 -21.55 6.74
C GLU A 348 7.06 -21.16 7.87
N PRO A 349 6.76 -20.11 8.66
CA PRO A 349 7.70 -19.63 9.65
C PRO A 349 8.07 -20.82 10.49
N THR A 350 9.32 -21.26 10.38
CA THR A 350 9.79 -22.53 10.94
C THR A 350 9.41 -22.49 12.41
N ARG A 351 8.36 -23.25 12.78
CA ARG A 351 7.78 -23.16 14.13
C ARG A 351 8.91 -23.41 15.10
N ILE A 352 9.40 -22.37 15.76
CA ILE A 352 10.50 -22.48 16.73
C ILE A 352 9.93 -23.27 17.90
N LYS A 353 10.07 -24.60 17.86
CA LYS A 353 9.56 -25.49 18.89
C LYS A 353 10.34 -25.17 20.16
N LEU A 354 9.69 -24.48 21.11
CA LEU A 354 10.27 -24.29 22.44
C LEU A 354 10.72 -25.64 22.99
N LYS A 355 11.98 -25.70 23.43
CA LYS A 355 12.58 -26.89 24.04
C LYS A 355 11.69 -27.37 25.17
N LYS A 356 11.54 -28.70 25.32
CA LYS A 356 10.66 -29.35 26.30
C LYS A 356 10.86 -28.84 27.74
N LYS A 357 12.07 -28.35 28.06
CA LYS A 357 12.46 -27.76 29.35
C LYS A 357 11.82 -26.39 29.65
N ASN A 358 11.42 -25.61 28.65
CA ASN A 358 10.88 -24.25 28.80
C ASN A 358 9.34 -24.20 28.76
N ARG A 359 8.68 -25.36 28.79
CA ARG A 359 7.21 -25.42 28.78
C ARG A 359 6.67 -25.25 30.19
N VAL A 360 5.94 -24.17 30.43
CA VAL A 360 5.17 -23.97 31.66
C VAL A 360 4.14 -25.10 31.80
N HIS A 361 4.01 -25.65 33.01
CA HIS A 361 3.08 -26.75 33.28
C HIS A 361 1.63 -26.24 33.30
N LEU A 362 0.88 -26.49 32.23
CA LEU A 362 -0.57 -26.21 32.17
C LEU A 362 -1.39 -27.32 32.85
N SER A 363 -2.51 -26.93 33.45
CA SER A 363 -3.57 -27.80 33.97
C SER A 363 -4.26 -28.61 32.86
N LYS A 364 -4.95 -29.70 33.21
CA LYS A 364 -5.69 -30.55 32.24
C LYS A 364 -6.77 -29.75 31.50
N LYS A 365 -7.50 -28.84 32.17
CA LYS A 365 -8.52 -27.96 31.55
C LYS A 365 -7.88 -26.96 30.57
N GLU A 366 -6.83 -26.27 30.99
CA GLU A 366 -6.09 -25.32 30.13
C GLU A 366 -5.47 -26.00 28.90
N ARG A 367 -5.03 -27.26 29.01
CA ARG A 367 -4.54 -28.04 27.86
C ARG A 367 -5.64 -28.38 26.86
N LYS A 368 -6.88 -28.61 27.31
CA LYS A 368 -8.03 -28.81 26.42
C LYS A 368 -8.37 -27.50 25.70
N VAL A 369 -8.52 -26.40 26.46
CA VAL A 369 -8.76 -25.06 25.91
C VAL A 369 -7.68 -24.69 24.89
N ARG A 370 -6.39 -24.88 25.21
CA ARG A 370 -5.30 -24.57 24.26
C ARG A 370 -5.30 -25.44 23.00
N LYS A 371 -5.83 -26.67 23.06
CA LYS A 371 -5.99 -27.50 21.86
C LYS A 371 -7.15 -27.00 21.01
N GLU A 372 -8.25 -26.60 21.64
CA GLU A 372 -9.41 -26.01 20.98
C GLU A 372 -9.06 -24.66 20.35
N THR A 373 -8.41 -23.74 21.08
CA THR A 373 -7.96 -22.45 20.53
C THR A 373 -7.01 -22.64 19.35
N LYS A 374 -6.15 -23.66 19.38
CA LYS A 374 -5.28 -23.98 18.23
C LYS A 374 -6.04 -24.49 17.01
N LYS A 375 -7.06 -25.31 17.21
CA LYS A 375 -7.93 -25.76 16.11
C LYS A 375 -8.67 -24.57 15.51
N ILE A 376 -9.21 -23.70 16.37
CA ILE A 376 -9.85 -22.45 15.96
C ILE A 376 -8.85 -21.57 15.20
N GLU A 377 -7.62 -21.39 15.69
CA GLU A 377 -6.58 -20.61 14.99
C GLU A 377 -6.21 -21.22 13.61
N GLU A 378 -6.21 -22.55 13.48
CA GLU A 378 -5.94 -23.24 12.20
C GLU A 378 -7.12 -23.10 11.23
N GLU A 379 -8.35 -23.23 11.72
CA GLU A 379 -9.58 -22.99 10.93
C GLU A 379 -9.68 -21.53 10.51
N MET A 380 -9.46 -20.57 11.42
CA MET A 380 -9.42 -19.13 11.14
C MET A 380 -8.37 -18.80 10.09
N ARG A 381 -7.15 -19.35 10.20
CA ARG A 381 -6.10 -19.13 9.19
C ARG A 381 -6.51 -19.68 7.81
N SER A 382 -7.12 -20.86 7.77
CA SER A 382 -7.57 -21.44 6.48
C SER A 382 -8.70 -20.62 5.85
N ALA A 383 -9.62 -20.11 6.68
CA ALA A 383 -10.69 -19.24 6.23
C ALA A 383 -10.15 -17.88 5.74
N GLU A 384 -9.26 -17.23 6.50
CA GLU A 384 -8.60 -15.97 6.13
C GLU A 384 -7.86 -16.09 4.80
N GLN A 385 -7.15 -17.20 4.56
CA GLN A 385 -6.46 -17.42 3.29
C GLN A 385 -7.43 -17.50 2.10
N SER A 386 -8.56 -18.20 2.27
CA SER A 386 -9.58 -18.30 1.22
C SER A 386 -10.23 -16.95 0.93
N VAL A 387 -10.60 -16.20 1.98
CA VAL A 387 -11.21 -14.87 1.86
C VAL A 387 -10.23 -13.87 1.26
N SER A 388 -8.97 -13.86 1.72
CA SER A 388 -7.91 -12.98 1.22
C SER A 388 -7.65 -13.20 -0.26
N ALA A 389 -7.65 -14.45 -0.73
CA ALA A 389 -7.50 -14.76 -2.16
C ALA A 389 -8.67 -14.22 -3.00
N GLU A 390 -9.91 -14.42 -2.55
CA GLU A 390 -11.10 -13.88 -3.23
C GLU A 390 -11.14 -12.35 -3.22
N GLU A 391 -10.83 -11.72 -2.08
CA GLU A 391 -10.79 -10.26 -1.96
C GLU A 391 -9.71 -9.66 -2.84
N ARG A 392 -8.52 -10.28 -2.88
CA ARG A 392 -7.43 -9.84 -3.75
C ARG A 392 -7.84 -9.90 -5.22
N GLU A 393 -8.47 -10.98 -5.67
CA GLU A 393 -8.93 -11.10 -7.07
C GLU A 393 -9.96 -10.01 -7.41
N LYS A 394 -10.95 -9.81 -6.53
CA LYS A 394 -11.96 -8.75 -6.68
C LYS A 394 -11.30 -7.37 -6.74
N ASN A 395 -10.43 -7.05 -5.79
CA ASN A 395 -9.71 -5.78 -5.70
C ASN A 395 -8.80 -5.56 -6.91
N GLN A 396 -8.08 -6.59 -7.34
CA GLN A 396 -7.21 -6.55 -8.51
C GLN A 396 -7.99 -6.19 -9.78
N SER A 397 -9.16 -6.80 -9.98
CA SER A 397 -10.03 -6.50 -11.12
C SER A 397 -10.55 -5.04 -11.10
N GLU A 398 -10.93 -4.52 -9.92
CA GLU A 398 -11.37 -3.14 -9.76
C GLU A 398 -10.22 -2.14 -9.97
N ILE A 399 -9.05 -2.43 -9.42
CA ILE A 399 -7.83 -1.62 -9.59
C ILE A 399 -7.45 -1.56 -11.07
N LEU A 400 -7.37 -2.70 -11.76
CA LEU A 400 -7.05 -2.73 -13.19
C LEU A 400 -8.05 -1.93 -14.01
N LYS A 401 -9.35 -2.11 -13.77
CA LYS A 401 -10.39 -1.36 -14.49
C LYS A 401 -10.26 0.16 -14.27
N THR A 402 -9.99 0.58 -13.04
CA THR A 402 -9.86 2.01 -12.70
C THR A 402 -8.55 2.62 -13.23
N VAL A 403 -7.42 1.92 -13.13
CA VAL A 403 -6.12 2.34 -13.67
C VAL A 403 -6.15 2.43 -15.20
N LEU A 404 -6.64 1.39 -15.89
CA LEU A 404 -6.69 1.36 -17.35
C LEU A 404 -7.65 2.40 -17.93
N SER A 405 -8.83 2.57 -17.31
CA SER A 405 -9.76 3.64 -17.73
C SER A 405 -9.18 5.04 -17.51
N LEU A 406 -8.40 5.23 -16.44
CA LEU A 406 -7.67 6.47 -16.19
C LEU A 406 -6.59 6.71 -17.25
N TYR A 407 -5.81 5.69 -17.59
CA TYR A 407 -4.79 5.78 -18.64
C TYR A 407 -5.39 6.06 -20.02
N LEU A 408 -6.48 5.39 -20.42
CA LEU A 408 -7.20 5.71 -21.65
C LEU A 408 -7.65 7.17 -21.68
N PHE A 409 -8.18 7.67 -20.56
CA PHE A 409 -8.64 9.04 -20.48
C PHE A 409 -7.49 10.06 -20.62
N ILE A 410 -6.33 9.78 -20.03
CA ILE A 410 -5.15 10.64 -20.19
C ILE A 410 -4.64 10.62 -21.62
N LEU A 411 -4.60 9.44 -22.26
CA LEU A 411 -4.17 9.31 -23.65
C LEU A 411 -5.11 10.07 -24.60
N LYS A 412 -6.43 10.02 -24.37
CA LYS A 412 -7.42 10.78 -25.15
C LYS A 412 -7.28 12.30 -25.01
N ILE A 413 -6.83 12.79 -23.86
CA ILE A 413 -6.53 14.22 -23.66
C ILE A 413 -5.22 14.62 -24.37
N ASN A 414 -4.32 13.65 -24.58
CA ASN A 414 -3.00 13.84 -25.18
C ASN A 414 -2.14 14.89 -24.45
N ASN A 415 -2.11 14.83 -23.10
CA ASN A 415 -1.22 15.71 -22.33
C ASN A 415 0.23 15.26 -22.46
N SER A 416 1.03 16.06 -23.17
CA SER A 416 2.41 15.75 -23.53
C SER A 416 3.31 15.39 -22.35
N LYS A 417 3.05 15.88 -21.14
CA LYS A 417 3.87 15.58 -19.94
C LYS A 417 3.56 14.21 -19.30
N LEU A 418 2.32 13.74 -19.41
CA LEU A 418 1.84 12.55 -18.70
C LEU A 418 1.83 11.29 -19.57
N VAL A 419 1.84 11.44 -20.89
CA VAL A 419 1.81 10.31 -21.82
C VAL A 419 2.97 9.33 -21.57
N GLY A 420 4.16 9.82 -21.21
CA GLY A 420 5.31 8.99 -20.89
C GLY A 420 5.02 7.99 -19.75
N SER A 421 4.69 8.50 -18.56
CA SER A 421 4.38 7.67 -17.39
C SER A 421 3.17 6.75 -17.59
N VAL A 422 2.15 7.20 -18.34
CA VAL A 422 1.00 6.36 -18.69
C VAL A 422 1.40 5.16 -19.54
N LEU A 423 2.20 5.39 -20.57
CA LEU A 423 2.68 4.31 -21.44
C LEU A 423 3.62 3.35 -20.67
N GLU A 424 4.46 3.86 -19.76
CA GLU A 424 5.24 2.99 -18.86
C GLU A 424 4.33 2.11 -18.00
N GLY A 425 3.26 2.68 -17.42
CA GLY A 425 2.25 1.94 -16.66
C GLY A 425 1.51 0.90 -17.49
N LEU A 426 1.15 1.22 -18.72
CA LEU A 426 0.54 0.27 -19.66
C LEU A 426 1.50 -0.86 -20.05
N SER A 427 2.80 -0.60 -20.16
CA SER A 427 3.77 -1.67 -20.42
C SER A 427 3.88 -2.68 -19.27
N LYS A 428 3.67 -2.23 -18.02
CA LYS A 428 3.72 -3.07 -16.81
C LYS A 428 2.41 -3.83 -16.60
N PHE A 429 1.27 -3.12 -16.59
CA PHE A 429 -0.04 -3.68 -16.22
C PHE A 429 -0.87 -4.16 -17.41
N GLY A 430 -0.49 -3.76 -18.62
CA GLY A 430 -1.27 -4.03 -19.83
C GLY A 430 -1.44 -5.51 -20.17
N ARG A 431 -0.57 -6.38 -19.63
CA ARG A 431 -0.70 -7.84 -19.80
C ARG A 431 -1.98 -8.41 -19.20
N MET A 432 -2.51 -7.74 -18.18
CA MET A 432 -3.67 -8.17 -17.40
C MET A 432 -4.96 -7.46 -17.84
N ALA A 433 -4.89 -6.62 -18.88
CA ALA A 433 -6.03 -5.86 -19.35
C ALA A 433 -7.06 -6.75 -20.08
N ASN A 434 -8.34 -6.42 -19.90
CA ASN A 434 -9.43 -7.02 -20.66
C ASN A 434 -9.25 -6.75 -22.16
N PHE A 435 -9.50 -7.77 -22.98
CA PHE A 435 -9.35 -7.71 -24.44
C PHE A 435 -10.15 -6.59 -25.10
N ASP A 436 -11.36 -6.30 -24.61
CA ASP A 436 -12.25 -5.28 -25.19
C ASP A 436 -11.63 -3.88 -25.18
N LEU A 437 -10.80 -3.56 -24.18
CA LEU A 437 -10.12 -2.27 -24.07
C LEU A 437 -8.89 -2.17 -24.98
N LEU A 438 -8.35 -3.30 -25.45
CA LEU A 438 -7.12 -3.31 -26.24
C LEU A 438 -7.29 -2.61 -27.60
N GLY A 439 -8.45 -2.79 -28.23
CA GLY A 439 -8.80 -2.10 -29.48
C GLY A 439 -8.71 -0.59 -29.30
N ASP A 440 -9.39 -0.06 -28.28
CA ASP A 440 -9.39 1.35 -27.92
C ASP A 440 -7.97 1.87 -27.62
N PHE A 441 -7.15 1.11 -26.89
CA PHE A 441 -5.76 1.49 -26.61
C PHE A 441 -4.93 1.59 -27.90
N LEU A 442 -5.05 0.61 -28.79
CA LEU A 442 -4.29 0.59 -30.05
C LEU A 442 -4.76 1.68 -31.01
N GLU A 443 -6.05 1.98 -31.05
CA GLU A 443 -6.59 3.07 -31.86
C GLU A 443 -6.10 4.43 -31.36
N VAL A 444 -6.18 4.70 -30.06
CA VAL A 444 -5.67 5.96 -29.48
C VAL A 444 -4.15 6.08 -29.66
N MET A 445 -3.40 4.98 -29.51
CA MET A 445 -1.96 4.98 -29.78
C MET A 445 -1.63 5.24 -31.26
N LYS A 446 -2.43 4.70 -32.20
CA LYS A 446 -2.29 5.01 -33.63
C LYS A 446 -2.60 6.48 -33.90
N GLU A 447 -3.66 7.03 -33.30
CA GLU A 447 -4.02 8.45 -33.41
C GLU A 447 -2.91 9.37 -32.87
N ILE A 448 -2.28 9.01 -31.75
CA ILE A 448 -1.13 9.74 -31.21
C ILE A 448 0.03 9.73 -32.22
N ILE A 449 0.34 8.59 -32.83
CA ILE A 449 1.43 8.49 -33.82
C ILE A 449 1.12 9.27 -35.11
N VAL A 450 -0.13 9.23 -35.57
CA VAL A 450 -0.56 9.95 -36.79
C VAL A 450 -0.61 11.45 -36.56
N SER A 451 -0.99 11.90 -35.36
CA SER A 451 -1.02 13.32 -35.00
C SER A 451 0.37 13.89 -34.73
N THR A 452 1.34 13.07 -34.32
CA THR A 452 2.73 13.50 -34.23
C THR A 452 3.37 13.57 -35.61
N GLU A 453 3.81 14.76 -36.01
CA GLU A 453 4.62 14.93 -37.21
C GLU A 453 5.99 14.27 -36.99
N LEU A 454 6.19 13.07 -37.56
CA LEU A 454 7.37 12.24 -37.32
C LEU A 454 8.69 12.83 -37.84
N ASN A 455 8.62 13.88 -38.67
CA ASN A 455 9.77 14.48 -39.34
C ASN A 455 10.43 15.62 -38.53
N ASP A 456 9.76 16.17 -37.52
CA ASP A 456 10.31 17.22 -36.64
C ASP A 456 9.95 16.94 -35.17
N LEU A 457 10.61 15.93 -34.59
CA LEU A 457 10.35 15.45 -33.23
C LEU A 457 11.33 16.04 -32.23
N SER A 458 10.81 16.62 -31.14
CA SER A 458 11.63 16.88 -29.95
C SER A 458 12.19 15.56 -29.37
N PRO A 459 13.39 15.56 -28.75
CA PRO A 459 13.92 14.37 -28.06
C PRO A 459 12.92 13.77 -27.06
N THR A 460 12.06 14.60 -26.43
CA THR A 460 11.04 14.13 -25.48
C THR A 460 9.86 13.46 -26.16
N GLU A 461 9.46 13.94 -27.33
CA GLU A 461 8.36 13.38 -28.13
C GLU A 461 8.79 12.09 -28.80
N MET A 462 10.02 12.03 -29.29
CA MET A 462 10.62 10.81 -29.83
C MET A 462 10.59 9.66 -28.82
N ARG A 463 10.88 9.95 -27.54
CA ARG A 463 10.74 8.96 -26.45
C ARG A 463 9.30 8.48 -26.33
N LYS A 464 8.30 9.37 -26.39
CA LYS A 464 6.88 9.00 -26.30
C LYS A 464 6.46 8.08 -27.45
N VAL A 465 6.90 8.38 -28.67
CA VAL A 465 6.57 7.54 -29.83
C VAL A 465 7.24 6.16 -29.72
N LEU A 466 8.52 6.10 -29.34
CA LEU A 466 9.19 4.82 -29.08
C LEU A 466 8.48 4.00 -27.99
N LEU A 467 8.09 4.66 -26.91
CA LEU A 467 7.39 4.02 -25.82
C LEU A 467 6.01 3.52 -26.26
N CYS A 468 5.28 4.29 -27.07
CA CYS A 468 4.01 3.94 -27.68
C CYS A 468 4.11 2.69 -28.56
N ILE A 469 5.17 2.60 -29.37
CA ILE A 469 5.45 1.44 -30.22
C ILE A 469 5.73 0.21 -29.34
N VAL A 470 6.62 0.34 -28.34
CA VAL A 470 6.94 -0.77 -27.43
C VAL A 470 5.70 -1.23 -26.66
N THR A 471 4.87 -0.31 -26.16
CA THR A 471 3.64 -0.65 -25.44
C THR A 471 2.66 -1.39 -26.33
N ALA A 472 2.42 -0.90 -27.55
CA ALA A 472 1.51 -1.55 -28.51
C ALA A 472 1.91 -3.00 -28.78
N PHE A 473 3.19 -3.26 -29.05
CA PHE A 473 3.67 -4.62 -29.24
C PHE A 473 3.68 -5.46 -27.97
N SER A 474 3.96 -4.86 -26.81
CA SER A 474 3.97 -5.59 -25.54
C SER A 474 2.57 -6.07 -25.15
N LEU A 475 1.55 -5.24 -25.37
CA LEU A 475 0.14 -5.55 -25.14
C LEU A 475 -0.34 -6.72 -26.01
N VAL A 476 -0.01 -6.70 -27.31
CA VAL A 476 -0.39 -7.81 -28.21
C VAL A 476 0.37 -9.08 -27.85
N ALA A 477 1.66 -8.99 -27.51
CA ALA A 477 2.48 -10.15 -27.15
C ALA A 477 2.06 -10.83 -25.85
N SER A 478 1.39 -10.13 -24.93
CA SER A 478 0.88 -10.73 -23.69
C SER A 478 -0.37 -11.60 -23.87
N GLN A 479 -1.12 -11.41 -24.96
CA GLN A 479 -2.43 -12.06 -25.15
C GLN A 479 -2.36 -13.35 -26.00
N ASN A 480 -1.26 -14.10 -25.91
CA ASN A 480 -0.99 -15.30 -26.74
C ASN A 480 -2.05 -16.41 -26.64
N TYR A 481 -2.94 -16.35 -25.65
CA TYR A 481 -4.07 -17.28 -25.49
C TYR A 481 -5.13 -17.13 -26.60
N MET A 482 -5.31 -15.92 -27.15
CA MET A 482 -6.26 -15.66 -28.24
C MET A 482 -5.53 -15.42 -29.55
N LYS A 483 -5.85 -16.21 -30.58
CA LYS A 483 -5.24 -16.11 -31.92
C LYS A 483 -5.85 -14.96 -32.75
N VAL A 484 -5.92 -13.75 -32.21
CA VAL A 484 -6.37 -12.57 -32.95
C VAL A 484 -5.18 -11.93 -33.65
N SER A 485 -5.24 -11.81 -34.98
CA SER A 485 -4.25 -11.08 -35.77
C SER A 485 -4.60 -9.59 -35.76
N VAL A 486 -4.00 -8.83 -34.84
CA VAL A 486 -4.14 -7.36 -34.83
C VAL A 486 -3.15 -6.74 -35.82
N ASP A 487 -3.61 -5.79 -36.64
CA ASP A 487 -2.74 -5.09 -37.57
C ASP A 487 -1.87 -4.04 -36.86
N LEU A 488 -0.56 -4.27 -36.94
CA LEU A 488 0.51 -3.47 -36.34
C LEU A 488 1.37 -2.77 -37.41
N SER A 489 0.94 -2.77 -38.68
CA SER A 489 1.66 -2.18 -39.81
C SER A 489 2.08 -0.73 -39.56
N SER A 490 1.15 0.12 -39.12
CA SER A 490 1.36 1.54 -38.83
C SER A 490 2.48 1.78 -37.79
N PHE A 491 2.60 0.92 -36.78
CA PHE A 491 3.65 1.03 -35.76
C PHE A 491 5.03 0.65 -36.30
N VAL A 492 5.08 -0.35 -37.20
CA VAL A 492 6.33 -0.73 -37.89
C VAL A 492 6.80 0.38 -38.82
N ASP A 493 5.87 0.97 -39.56
CA ASP A 493 6.18 2.05 -40.50
C ASP A 493 6.65 3.30 -39.72
N ALA A 494 5.97 3.66 -38.63
CA ALA A 494 6.40 4.75 -37.75
C ALA A 494 7.79 4.49 -37.14
N LEU A 495 8.08 3.26 -36.69
CA LEU A 495 9.41 2.90 -36.19
C LEU A 495 10.46 3.12 -37.27
N TYR A 496 10.17 2.72 -38.52
CA TYR A 496 11.09 2.89 -39.64
C TYR A 496 11.38 4.37 -39.88
N THR A 497 10.36 5.23 -39.92
CA THR A 497 10.49 6.68 -40.12
C THR A 497 11.34 7.37 -39.04
N ILE A 498 11.24 6.95 -37.78
CA ILE A 498 11.93 7.61 -36.66
C ILE A 498 13.42 7.25 -36.58
N LEU A 499 13.85 6.11 -37.13
CA LEU A 499 15.23 5.63 -37.03
C LEU A 499 16.31 6.68 -37.37
N PRO A 500 16.23 7.43 -38.48
CA PRO A 500 17.24 8.44 -38.81
C PRO A 500 17.24 9.58 -37.79
N MET A 501 16.07 10.06 -37.37
CA MET A 501 15.93 11.12 -36.37
C MET A 501 16.50 10.69 -35.02
N LEU A 502 16.28 9.42 -34.64
CA LEU A 502 16.85 8.86 -33.42
C LEU A 502 18.37 8.92 -33.43
N SER A 503 19.02 8.72 -34.59
CA SER A 503 20.48 8.76 -34.68
C SER A 503 21.07 10.16 -34.52
N LEU A 504 20.26 11.22 -34.68
CA LEU A 504 20.67 12.61 -34.49
C LEU A 504 20.54 13.08 -33.03
N ASP A 505 19.87 12.30 -32.18
CA ASP A 505 19.68 12.64 -30.78
C ASP A 505 20.94 12.33 -29.96
N ALA A 506 21.48 13.33 -29.26
CA ALA A 506 22.65 13.12 -28.40
C ALA A 506 22.29 12.38 -27.10
N ASP A 507 21.02 12.40 -26.68
CA ASP A 507 20.56 11.87 -25.39
C ASP A 507 20.00 10.43 -25.48
N ILE A 508 20.40 9.64 -26.49
CA ILE A 508 19.90 8.27 -26.70
C ILE A 508 20.21 7.33 -25.50
N GLU A 509 21.38 7.47 -24.91
CA GLU A 509 21.85 6.68 -23.76
C GLU A 509 21.58 7.35 -22.40
N PHE A 510 20.87 8.49 -22.40
CA PHE A 510 20.65 9.27 -21.18
C PHE A 510 19.73 8.54 -20.20
N SER A 511 20.23 8.27 -19.00
CA SER A 511 19.54 7.60 -17.89
C SER A 511 19.82 8.31 -16.56
N HIS A 512 19.01 8.00 -15.54
CA HIS A 512 19.26 8.42 -14.15
C HIS A 512 20.60 7.91 -13.59
N LYS A 513 21.19 6.88 -14.20
CA LYS A 513 22.52 6.33 -13.86
C LYS A 513 23.66 6.97 -14.66
N SER A 514 23.34 7.81 -15.63
CA SER A 514 24.34 8.44 -16.49
C SER A 514 24.96 9.64 -15.79
N LEU A 515 26.29 9.67 -15.71
CA LEU A 515 27.03 10.81 -15.20
C LEU A 515 27.21 11.81 -16.35
N ARG A 516 26.68 13.02 -16.21
CA ARG A 516 26.88 14.12 -17.17
C ARG A 516 27.67 15.23 -16.48
N LEU A 517 28.64 15.80 -17.19
CA LEU A 517 29.25 17.06 -16.79
C LEU A 517 28.16 18.15 -16.80
N ALA A 518 28.25 19.15 -15.92
CA ALA A 518 27.33 20.27 -15.97
C ALA A 518 27.43 20.94 -17.35
N ASP A 519 26.28 21.21 -17.97
CA ASP A 519 26.26 21.91 -19.26
C ASP A 519 26.80 23.34 -19.01
N PRO A 520 27.85 23.79 -19.72
CA PRO A 520 28.39 25.14 -19.53
C PRO A 520 27.35 26.25 -19.81
N LEU A 521 26.28 25.95 -20.54
CA LEU A 521 25.18 26.87 -20.83
C LEU A 521 23.97 26.68 -19.91
N ASN A 522 23.87 25.54 -19.21
CA ASN A 522 22.73 25.21 -18.36
C ASN A 522 23.20 24.65 -17.01
N ASN A 523 23.19 25.52 -15.98
CA ASN A 523 23.67 25.20 -14.64
C ASN A 523 22.79 24.20 -13.88
N GLU A 524 21.64 23.82 -14.42
CA GLU A 524 20.76 22.82 -13.81
C GLU A 524 21.15 21.41 -14.26
N LEU A 525 21.61 20.59 -13.30
CA LEU A 525 21.77 19.15 -13.51
C LEU A 525 20.37 18.54 -13.66
N ALA A 526 19.83 18.57 -14.88
CA ALA A 526 18.55 17.96 -15.21
C ALA A 526 18.64 16.44 -15.01
N LYS A 527 18.25 15.97 -13.82
CA LYS A 527 18.08 14.54 -13.58
C LYS A 527 16.79 14.11 -14.29
N PRO A 528 16.81 13.09 -15.15
CA PRO A 528 15.59 12.62 -15.77
C PRO A 528 14.63 12.16 -14.67
N SER A 529 13.34 12.51 -14.78
CA SER A 529 12.28 11.84 -14.03
C SER A 529 12.44 10.33 -14.21
N VAL A 530 12.03 9.52 -13.23
CA VAL A 530 12.37 8.09 -13.07
C VAL A 530 11.99 7.27 -14.31
N ASN A 531 12.83 7.31 -15.33
CA ASN A 531 12.66 6.67 -16.62
C ASN A 531 13.47 5.38 -16.56
N VAL A 532 12.77 4.24 -16.51
CA VAL A 532 13.39 2.93 -16.23
C VAL A 532 14.27 2.47 -17.39
N SER A 533 13.89 2.75 -18.64
CA SER A 533 14.62 2.37 -19.86
C SER A 533 15.13 3.59 -20.63
N THR A 534 16.36 3.49 -21.18
CA THR A 534 16.92 4.48 -22.11
C THR A 534 16.25 4.41 -23.48
N LYS A 535 16.40 5.43 -24.34
CA LYS A 535 15.86 5.38 -25.71
C LYS A 535 16.51 4.26 -26.52
N ALA A 536 17.80 4.00 -26.29
CA ALA A 536 18.51 2.83 -26.81
C ALA A 536 17.83 1.50 -26.46
N GLU A 537 17.49 1.29 -25.20
CA GLU A 537 16.79 0.08 -24.76
C GLU A 537 15.37 -0.02 -25.33
N LEU A 538 14.66 1.11 -25.43
CA LEU A 538 13.34 1.16 -26.05
C LEU A 538 13.40 0.80 -27.53
N LEU A 539 14.39 1.31 -28.27
CA LEU A 539 14.66 0.95 -29.67
C LEU A 539 14.88 -0.56 -29.82
N LEU A 540 15.79 -1.13 -29.03
CA LEU A 540 16.10 -2.56 -29.09
C LEU A 540 14.89 -3.42 -28.73
N LYS A 541 14.12 -3.03 -27.70
CA LYS A 541 12.85 -3.70 -27.36
C LYS A 541 11.86 -3.60 -28.51
N ALA A 542 11.68 -2.44 -29.13
CA ALA A 542 10.77 -2.26 -30.27
C ALA A 542 11.16 -3.17 -31.43
N LEU A 543 12.45 -3.18 -31.81
CA LEU A 543 12.98 -4.04 -32.86
C LEU A 543 12.82 -5.53 -32.52
N ASP A 544 13.10 -5.93 -31.27
CA ASP A 544 12.92 -7.31 -30.82
C ASP A 544 11.45 -7.74 -30.89
N HIS A 545 10.54 -6.84 -30.55
CA HIS A 545 9.10 -7.08 -30.63
C HIS A 545 8.62 -7.21 -32.08
N VAL A 546 9.09 -6.37 -33.00
CA VAL A 546 8.74 -6.42 -34.42
C VAL A 546 9.25 -7.70 -35.08
N PHE A 547 10.51 -8.06 -34.86
CA PHE A 547 11.16 -9.13 -35.61
C PHE A 547 11.18 -10.48 -34.91
N PHE A 548 11.10 -10.56 -33.57
CA PHE A 548 11.20 -11.84 -32.86
C PHE A 548 9.92 -12.27 -32.14
N ARG A 549 9.19 -11.33 -31.53
CA ARG A 549 8.00 -11.67 -30.73
C ARG A 549 6.68 -11.59 -31.49
N SER A 550 6.61 -10.78 -32.53
CA SER A 550 5.42 -10.66 -33.39
C SER A 550 5.62 -11.35 -34.75
N LYS A 551 4.51 -11.60 -35.43
CA LYS A 551 4.49 -12.10 -36.82
C LYS A 551 4.62 -10.98 -37.86
N SER A 552 4.96 -9.76 -37.43
CA SER A 552 5.01 -8.57 -38.29
C SER A 552 6.31 -8.46 -39.10
N GLY A 553 7.32 -9.29 -38.79
CA GLY A 553 8.58 -9.36 -39.54
C GLY A 553 8.41 -9.98 -40.92
N SER A 554 8.81 -9.24 -41.96
CA SER A 554 8.88 -9.69 -43.36
C SER A 554 10.32 -9.59 -43.86
N LYS A 555 10.68 -10.40 -44.87
CA LYS A 555 11.99 -10.41 -45.53
C LYS A 555 12.39 -9.01 -46.04
N LEU A 556 11.44 -8.34 -46.71
CA LEU A 556 11.65 -7.00 -47.24
C LEU A 556 11.83 -5.96 -46.11
N ARG A 557 11.04 -6.07 -45.03
CA ARG A 557 11.20 -5.23 -43.84
C ARG A 557 12.56 -5.46 -43.18
N ALA A 558 13.00 -6.72 -43.06
CA ALA A 558 14.28 -7.06 -42.47
C ALA A 558 15.45 -6.44 -43.24
N LYS A 559 15.43 -6.50 -44.58
CA LYS A 559 16.43 -5.81 -45.43
C LYS A 559 16.40 -4.29 -45.27
N ALA A 560 15.22 -3.68 -45.30
CA ALA A 560 15.04 -2.23 -45.17
C ALA A 560 15.56 -1.72 -43.81
N PHE A 561 15.13 -2.37 -42.73
CA PHE A 561 15.59 -2.06 -41.37
C PHE A 561 17.08 -2.33 -41.21
N ALA A 562 17.62 -3.42 -41.76
CA ALA A 562 19.06 -3.70 -41.68
C ALA A 562 19.87 -2.56 -42.31
N LYS A 563 19.52 -2.14 -43.53
CA LYS A 563 20.20 -1.06 -44.23
C LYS A 563 20.12 0.26 -43.45
N ARG A 564 18.94 0.64 -42.96
CA ARG A 564 18.76 1.87 -42.17
C ARG A 564 19.48 1.81 -40.82
N MET A 565 19.51 0.64 -40.17
CA MET A 565 20.24 0.45 -38.91
C MET A 565 21.75 0.60 -39.07
N TYR A 566 22.30 0.19 -40.22
CA TYR A 566 23.70 0.45 -40.54
C TYR A 566 24.01 1.95 -40.63
N ILE A 567 23.11 2.74 -41.21
CA ILE A 567 23.22 4.21 -41.24
C ILE A 567 23.12 4.80 -39.83
N VAL A 568 22.18 4.31 -39.00
CA VAL A 568 22.04 4.74 -37.60
C VAL A 568 23.29 4.39 -36.77
N ALA A 569 23.93 3.26 -37.05
CA ALA A 569 25.14 2.83 -36.36
C ALA A 569 26.33 3.79 -36.58
N GLU A 570 26.34 4.61 -37.64
CA GLU A 570 27.40 5.60 -37.87
C GLU A 570 27.31 6.80 -36.92
N ASN A 571 26.10 7.13 -36.45
CA ASN A 571 25.84 8.33 -35.65
C ASN A 571 25.49 8.00 -34.18
N THR A 572 25.67 6.75 -33.74
CA THR A 572 25.34 6.34 -32.36
C THR A 572 26.59 6.06 -31.52
N PRO A 573 26.52 6.21 -30.18
CA PRO A 573 27.64 5.90 -29.29
C PRO A 573 28.08 4.41 -29.31
N GLU A 574 29.21 4.08 -28.65
CA GLU A 574 29.79 2.73 -28.68
C GLU A 574 28.85 1.62 -28.15
N LYS A 575 28.10 1.88 -27.07
CA LYS A 575 27.29 0.83 -26.44
C LYS A 575 26.06 0.51 -27.29
N THR A 576 25.40 1.55 -27.77
CA THR A 576 24.30 1.46 -28.72
C THR A 576 24.72 0.79 -30.03
N THR A 577 25.84 1.16 -30.63
CA THR A 577 26.36 0.50 -31.84
C THR A 577 26.65 -0.99 -31.63
N ILE A 578 27.29 -1.37 -30.52
CA ILE A 578 27.51 -2.80 -30.18
C ILE A 578 26.18 -3.55 -30.06
N ALA A 579 25.16 -2.94 -29.44
CA ALA A 579 23.85 -3.57 -29.30
C ALA A 579 23.12 -3.69 -30.65
N ILE A 580 23.22 -2.68 -31.53
CA ILE A 580 22.69 -2.72 -32.89
C ILE A 580 23.35 -3.85 -33.70
N LEU A 581 24.68 -4.00 -33.62
CA LEU A 581 25.39 -5.07 -34.32
C LEU A 581 24.98 -6.47 -33.83
N LYS A 582 24.79 -6.64 -32.52
CA LYS A 582 24.25 -7.89 -31.95
C LYS A 582 22.82 -8.17 -32.42
N PHE A 583 21.99 -7.13 -32.52
CA PHE A 583 20.64 -7.27 -33.07
C PHE A 583 20.69 -7.67 -34.55
N LEU A 584 21.56 -7.05 -35.36
CA LEU A 584 21.76 -7.41 -36.77
C LEU A 584 22.27 -8.84 -36.94
N ASP A 585 23.13 -9.32 -36.04
CA ASP A 585 23.62 -10.70 -36.03
C ASP A 585 22.48 -11.71 -35.81
N LYS A 586 21.62 -11.40 -34.83
CA LYS A 586 20.40 -12.17 -34.54
C LYS A 586 19.39 -12.09 -35.69
N LEU A 587 19.26 -10.92 -36.34
CA LEU A 587 18.38 -10.70 -37.48
C LEU A 587 18.84 -11.51 -38.69
N MET A 588 20.15 -11.53 -38.98
CA MET A 588 20.76 -12.32 -40.06
C MET A 588 20.57 -13.82 -39.85
N SER A 589 20.66 -14.31 -38.60
CA SER A 589 20.35 -15.71 -38.27
C SER A 589 18.90 -16.10 -38.57
N ARG A 590 17.95 -15.16 -38.45
CA ARG A 590 16.52 -15.41 -38.77
C ARG A 590 16.20 -15.19 -40.24
N TYR A 591 16.86 -14.22 -40.87
CA TYR A 591 16.65 -13.81 -42.26
C TYR A 591 17.99 -13.84 -43.02
N PRO A 592 18.41 -15.01 -43.56
CA PRO A 592 19.72 -15.16 -44.22
C PRO A 592 19.86 -14.29 -45.49
N GLU A 593 18.75 -13.88 -46.09
CA GLU A 593 18.70 -13.01 -47.28
C GLU A 593 19.30 -11.62 -47.06
N ILE A 594 19.53 -11.23 -45.81
CA ILE A 594 20.28 -10.02 -45.44
C ILE A 594 21.74 -10.13 -45.88
N GLY A 595 22.30 -11.34 -45.98
CA GLY A 595 23.65 -11.59 -46.49
C GLY A 595 23.87 -11.02 -47.88
N GLY A 596 22.84 -10.99 -48.73
CA GLY A 596 22.90 -10.37 -50.06
C GLY A 596 23.22 -8.87 -50.05
N LEU A 597 22.95 -8.15 -48.95
CA LEU A 597 23.28 -6.73 -48.84
C LEU A 597 24.78 -6.43 -48.73
N TYR A 598 25.60 -7.46 -48.44
CA TYR A 598 27.07 -7.33 -48.32
C TYR A 598 27.78 -7.61 -49.63
N SER A 599 27.10 -8.24 -50.60
CA SER A 599 27.64 -8.55 -51.92
C SER A 599 27.21 -7.50 -52.94
N THR A 600 28.12 -7.12 -53.83
CA THR A 600 27.81 -6.30 -55.01
C THR A 600 27.30 -7.12 -56.18
N ASP A 601 27.56 -8.44 -56.16
CA ASP A 601 27.44 -9.30 -57.32
C ASP A 601 26.04 -9.97 -57.39
N ASP A 602 25.41 -10.22 -56.22
CA ASP A 602 24.09 -10.85 -56.09
C ASP A 602 22.95 -9.83 -55.89
N ARG A 603 22.86 -8.82 -56.77
CA ARG A 603 21.74 -7.86 -56.72
C ARG A 603 20.49 -8.46 -57.37
N ILE A 604 19.50 -8.78 -56.54
CA ILE A 604 18.19 -9.29 -56.99
C ILE A 604 17.28 -8.15 -57.47
N GLY A 605 17.47 -6.93 -56.98
CA GLY A 605 16.60 -5.77 -57.27
C GLY A 605 17.22 -4.73 -58.21
N ASN A 606 16.41 -4.22 -59.14
CA ASN A 606 16.75 -3.07 -59.98
C ASN A 606 16.39 -1.75 -59.28
N GLY A 607 17.20 -0.70 -59.47
CA GLY A 607 16.91 0.67 -59.00
C GLY A 607 17.82 1.18 -57.88
N VAL A 608 17.39 2.24 -57.20
CA VAL A 608 18.14 2.93 -56.14
C VAL A 608 17.41 2.80 -54.80
N PHE A 609 18.15 2.64 -53.71
CA PHE A 609 17.60 2.66 -52.36
C PHE A 609 17.19 4.08 -51.96
N HIS A 610 15.94 4.25 -51.50
CA HIS A 610 15.42 5.53 -51.06
C HIS A 610 15.53 5.68 -49.53
N MET A 611 16.53 6.46 -49.10
CA MET A 611 16.80 6.69 -47.68
C MET A 611 15.65 7.42 -46.96
N ASN A 612 15.01 8.40 -47.62
CA ASN A 612 13.96 9.24 -47.04
C ASN A 612 12.54 8.63 -47.14
N ALA A 613 12.43 7.35 -47.52
CA ALA A 613 11.13 6.70 -47.59
C ALA A 613 10.59 6.40 -46.18
N ASP A 614 9.37 6.83 -45.88
CA ASP A 614 8.72 6.59 -44.58
C ASP A 614 8.25 5.13 -44.43
N ILE A 615 7.93 4.47 -45.55
CA ILE A 615 7.41 3.12 -45.55
C ILE A 615 8.51 2.14 -46.00
N PRO A 616 8.78 1.06 -45.25
CA PRO A 616 9.79 0.06 -45.62
C PRO A 616 9.59 -0.51 -47.03
N SER A 617 8.35 -0.74 -47.46
CA SER A 617 8.02 -1.26 -48.79
C SER A 617 8.40 -0.32 -49.95
N ARG A 618 8.49 0.99 -49.70
CA ARG A 618 8.84 2.01 -50.70
C ARG A 618 10.33 2.34 -50.73
N SER A 619 11.13 1.77 -49.82
CA SER A 619 12.56 2.05 -49.72
C SER A 619 13.42 1.36 -50.78
N ASN A 620 12.88 0.36 -51.48
CA ASN A 620 13.61 -0.51 -52.42
C ASN A 620 14.88 -1.14 -51.79
N ALA A 621 14.70 -1.80 -50.64
CA ALA A 621 15.80 -2.37 -49.86
C ALA A 621 16.55 -3.52 -50.53
N GLU A 622 15.99 -4.15 -51.56
CA GLU A 622 16.63 -5.26 -52.28
C GLU A 622 17.77 -4.80 -53.21
N ALA A 623 17.75 -3.53 -53.62
CA ALA A 623 18.81 -2.91 -54.41
C ALA A 623 19.92 -2.27 -53.54
N ALA A 624 19.77 -2.31 -52.21
CA ALA A 624 20.70 -1.65 -51.29
C ALA A 624 21.96 -2.49 -51.03
N THR A 625 23.10 -1.82 -50.89
CA THR A 625 24.38 -2.42 -50.45
C THR A 625 24.88 -1.71 -49.21
N VAL A 626 25.40 -2.44 -48.21
CA VAL A 626 25.85 -1.87 -46.94
C VAL A 626 27.29 -1.33 -47.06
N TRP A 627 27.42 -0.10 -47.56
CA TRP A 627 28.71 0.61 -47.62
C TRP A 627 29.19 1.09 -46.24
N GLU A 628 28.26 1.33 -45.33
CA GLU A 628 28.49 1.80 -43.96
C GLU A 628 29.39 0.83 -43.17
N ASN A 629 29.34 -0.46 -43.52
CA ASN A 629 30.20 -1.50 -42.97
C ASN A 629 31.70 -1.16 -43.15
N ALA A 630 32.09 -0.62 -44.32
CA ALA A 630 33.47 -0.22 -44.58
C ALA A 630 33.93 0.95 -43.70
N LEU A 631 33.01 1.84 -43.32
CA LEU A 631 33.28 2.95 -42.41
C LEU A 631 33.36 2.45 -40.96
N LEU A 632 32.41 1.62 -40.53
CA LEU A 632 32.38 1.04 -39.18
C LEU A 632 33.57 0.10 -38.89
N LEU A 633 34.16 -0.52 -39.91
CA LEU A 633 35.43 -1.27 -39.78
C LEU A 633 36.59 -0.39 -39.28
N LYS A 634 36.56 0.92 -39.55
CA LYS A 634 37.55 1.90 -39.12
C LYS A 634 37.14 2.64 -37.84
N HIS A 635 36.10 2.18 -37.14
CA HIS A 635 35.64 2.78 -35.90
C HIS A 635 36.74 2.73 -34.81
N TYR A 636 36.81 3.78 -33.99
CA TYR A 636 37.86 3.93 -32.97
C TYR A 636 37.83 2.82 -31.90
N SER A 637 36.64 2.31 -31.59
CA SER A 637 36.45 1.22 -30.64
C SER A 637 36.74 -0.14 -31.28
N PRO A 638 37.69 -0.95 -30.75
CA PRO A 638 38.08 -2.23 -31.34
C PRO A 638 37.00 -3.30 -31.24
N THR A 639 36.08 -3.19 -30.28
CA THR A 639 34.93 -4.11 -30.13
C THR A 639 33.95 -3.95 -31.28
N VAL A 640 33.67 -2.72 -31.69
CA VAL A 640 32.82 -2.41 -32.85
C VAL A 640 33.45 -2.97 -34.12
N GLY A 641 34.73 -2.68 -34.38
CA GLY A 641 35.43 -3.22 -35.55
C GLY A 641 35.46 -4.76 -35.60
N LYS A 642 35.62 -5.44 -34.46
CA LYS A 642 35.51 -6.91 -34.36
C LYS A 642 34.10 -7.41 -34.66
N GLY A 643 33.07 -6.78 -34.10
CA GLY A 643 31.67 -7.16 -34.32
C GLY A 643 31.25 -7.03 -35.78
N VAL A 644 31.68 -5.95 -36.43
CA VAL A 644 31.44 -5.70 -37.86
C VAL A 644 32.13 -6.75 -38.74
N ARG A 645 33.39 -7.08 -38.43
CA ARG A 645 34.12 -8.16 -39.14
C ARG A 645 33.44 -9.51 -39.00
N ALA A 646 32.97 -9.85 -37.81
CA ALA A 646 32.25 -11.10 -37.57
C ALA A 646 30.95 -11.18 -38.40
N LEU A 647 30.20 -10.09 -38.52
CA LEU A 647 29.01 -10.02 -39.38
C LEU A 647 29.34 -10.20 -40.86
N MET A 648 30.46 -9.61 -41.32
CA MET A 648 30.94 -9.77 -42.70
C MET A 648 31.43 -11.20 -43.00
N GLU A 649 32.07 -11.86 -42.05
CA GLU A 649 32.46 -13.27 -42.19
C GLU A 649 31.21 -14.15 -42.23
N LYS A 650 30.26 -13.93 -41.32
CA LYS A 650 29.00 -14.65 -41.26
C LYS A 650 28.14 -14.48 -42.53
N SER A 651 28.14 -13.30 -43.16
CA SER A 651 27.40 -13.10 -44.40
C SER A 651 27.94 -13.98 -45.54
N ARG A 652 29.25 -14.28 -45.56
CA ARG A 652 29.87 -15.13 -46.59
C ARG A 652 29.45 -16.59 -46.49
N ASP A 653 29.06 -17.04 -45.30
CA ASP A 653 28.56 -18.39 -45.07
C ASP A 653 27.15 -18.59 -45.63
N PHE A 654 26.37 -17.50 -45.79
CA PHE A 654 25.00 -17.54 -46.32
C PHE A 654 24.90 -17.24 -47.82
N THR A 655 25.99 -16.76 -48.45
CA THR A 655 26.09 -16.51 -49.90
C THR A 655 26.71 -17.68 -50.67
N LYS A 656 27.04 -18.79 -49.99
CA LYS A 656 27.37 -20.08 -50.63
C LYS A 656 26.12 -20.93 -50.70
#